data_AF-A0A2S6IDT4-F1
#
_entry.id   AF-A0A2S6IDT4-F1
#
_cell.length_a   1.000
_cell.length_b   1.000
_cell.length_c   1.000
_cell.angle_alpha   90.00
_cell.angle_beta   90.00
_cell.angle_gamma   90.00
#
_symmetry.space_group_name_H-M   'P 1'
#
loop_
_entity.id
_entity.type
_entity.pdbx_description
1 polymer ?
#
loop_
_entity_poly.entity_id
_entity_poly.type
_entity_poly.pdbx_seq_one_letter_code
_entity_poly.pdbx_strand_id
1 'polypeptide(L)'
;MYIIFKIFNLKNEKFIIRLIMMILFLLLVSFQANAQCDTCSSTLNANVVDTSYTFPSGVTCIQGDVNINQNSQVTFASGSVICIPDNASLTIQGNITSNSGTNTTWNVFGDLNLTGGNPSIEGNLNLTIGDEASLNVTNTFSINGDVNTLTIKGTGVLDVNQSLNFGPGSQYTFDNEGVVDVGSQLNASATGESEIRNQGVLTVNNNFQISPSTLVTNCGVINSNSSLNMNSGTIINTNIINITGGALDVGANGNLENFSQVLVTSNQKVSLSTGRIYNEGYFLTNQGIQGGGGIIEGPRVTENKTGYFDITSSNDNTIESGSIIGRVDFSNSNGTAGQTQNGDIRIFQNVNTVAPEVSFEGCTSPNGGGTCFAQDIVENCVNLDGSPNVFPVAANDSYQTEEDVSVEMTPLSNDNDGDGGVNGAADLSIVSINGIALTGNAQVFTVPNGLISIDASGVITFIPVVGFTGVTTFDYEMTDNAAVDSIDTATITITVVETVNPCDPLSGNPDTDGDGITDVCDLDDDNDGILDVDECGESNLILGADLVLNGDFSEGYRYWKSDFNRGRGCQDGNCAGTNPLDTSGSCSAQGWVAVSPFSSRNGGCDTYYEYTGGESNGSILITDANQTGNNVYNNITTATGGGCSVGGMIYELNTDNTQASAANPNNSLYVDPSTAVNQEYWSQTVAGIAPNTNYFFSVEVMVVEEDNSVGFISLSFLTDSSVQSTVELSRLTPGVDGSDEWQKVTYVWNSGATSGDVKLSIRNNLSTCQGNDIRIDDVSFSSILNAGDLACLSTDNDGDGCFDALEGGDNVQLSDLDSEGRILGGVDGDGVPVLVNNGGASDVDGNQGQTIGGSHIGVDFAFTVQPTDQPVGNGTDAVFDVTTSVVETGTTTIITTGTTYEWFVSIDSGVSFEPVAIATTEDLTIASGSAYYVNGYIFKLFISHTDNACGLESDEAELIICPSLEAGTSTGAINICSTDSVSESDLLANITGEDTGGSWTDSGNTAVSFPITVAGTYTYTVNGIGVCSSESDTVSVIITTSCIEDLDENLTTSEDVTLTGDLFDNLTDADSSSHTLTGATVDANGDGTATVLPLGVATALTDAAGDPIGDITVNADGTFEFDPAPNYNGPVPTVGYDIVDSNDPTDTDSSMLDITVTPVTDDIDDLDENLTTSEDVTLTGDLFDNLTDA
;
A
#
# COMPACT_ATOMS: atom_id res chain seq x y z
N MET A 1 -19.29 -59.36 -29.57
CA MET A 1 -19.74 -58.65 -30.80
C MET A 1 -20.59 -59.49 -31.78
N TYR A 2 -20.02 -60.41 -32.57
CA TYR A 2 -20.56 -60.86 -33.88
C TYR A 2 -22.07 -61.21 -33.98
N ILE A 3 -22.71 -61.71 -32.91
CA ILE A 3 -24.14 -62.07 -32.91
C ILE A 3 -25.06 -60.83 -32.83
N ILE A 4 -24.61 -59.74 -32.18
CA ILE A 4 -25.42 -58.52 -31.97
C ILE A 4 -25.59 -57.76 -33.30
N PHE A 5 -24.52 -57.66 -34.09
CA PHE A 5 -24.50 -57.03 -35.42
C PHE A 5 -25.52 -57.61 -36.42
N LYS A 6 -26.05 -58.82 -36.17
CA LYS A 6 -26.95 -59.52 -37.10
C LYS A 6 -28.43 -59.39 -36.76
N ILE A 7 -28.78 -58.68 -35.69
CA ILE A 7 -30.16 -58.51 -35.20
C ILE A 7 -30.67 -57.08 -35.45
N PHE A 8 -29.81 -56.06 -35.32
CA PHE A 8 -30.17 -54.66 -35.56
C PHE A 8 -29.70 -54.17 -36.92
N ASN A 9 -30.61 -54.18 -37.90
CA ASN A 9 -30.36 -53.73 -39.28
C ASN A 9 -30.43 -52.19 -39.37
N LEU A 10 -29.48 -51.49 -38.74
CA LEU A 10 -29.44 -50.03 -38.62
C LEU A 10 -28.44 -49.40 -39.59
N LYS A 11 -28.95 -48.84 -40.70
CA LYS A 11 -28.19 -48.02 -41.66
C LYS A 11 -28.10 -46.56 -41.19
N ASN A 12 -27.42 -46.28 -40.07
CA ASN A 12 -27.22 -44.90 -39.63
C ASN A 12 -25.93 -44.75 -38.81
N GLU A 13 -24.84 -44.39 -39.47
CA GLU A 13 -23.49 -44.30 -38.88
C GLU A 13 -23.43 -43.32 -37.70
N LYS A 14 -24.15 -42.20 -37.75
CA LYS A 14 -24.22 -41.24 -36.63
C LYS A 14 -24.81 -41.83 -35.34
N PHE A 15 -25.59 -42.92 -35.41
CA PHE A 15 -26.04 -43.65 -34.22
C PHE A 15 -25.02 -44.70 -33.75
N ILE A 16 -24.27 -45.31 -34.68
CA ILE A 16 -23.22 -46.28 -34.36
C ILE A 16 -22.03 -45.56 -33.72
N ILE A 17 -21.59 -44.42 -34.28
CA ILE A 17 -20.53 -43.57 -33.72
C ILE A 17 -20.93 -43.09 -32.32
N ARG A 18 -22.14 -42.54 -32.13
CA ARG A 18 -22.61 -42.13 -30.80
C ARG A 18 -22.69 -43.29 -29.80
N LEU A 19 -23.09 -44.49 -30.21
CA LEU A 19 -23.10 -45.66 -29.31
C LEU A 19 -21.68 -46.17 -29.00
N ILE A 20 -20.74 -46.08 -29.93
CA ILE A 20 -19.34 -46.44 -29.71
C ILE A 20 -18.67 -45.41 -28.80
N MET A 21 -18.81 -44.10 -29.06
CA MET A 21 -18.32 -43.05 -28.16
C MET A 21 -18.95 -43.15 -26.78
N MET A 22 -20.26 -43.39 -26.66
CA MET A 22 -20.91 -43.58 -25.35
C MET A 22 -20.37 -44.80 -24.60
N ILE A 23 -20.03 -45.91 -25.28
CA ILE A 23 -19.42 -47.09 -24.66
C ILE A 23 -17.94 -46.88 -24.34
N LEU A 24 -17.22 -46.11 -25.16
CA LEU A 24 -15.82 -45.75 -24.93
C LEU A 24 -15.69 -44.78 -23.75
N PHE A 25 -16.57 -43.78 -23.67
CA PHE A 25 -16.74 -42.87 -22.54
C PHE A 25 -17.07 -43.66 -21.26
N LEU A 26 -18.05 -44.57 -21.29
CA LEU A 26 -18.35 -45.49 -20.17
C LEU A 26 -17.26 -46.54 -19.85
N LEU A 27 -16.15 -46.56 -20.59
CA LEU A 27 -14.93 -47.32 -20.27
C LEU A 27 -13.77 -46.42 -19.80
N LEU A 28 -13.75 -45.15 -20.22
CA LEU A 28 -12.80 -44.11 -19.80
C LEU A 28 -13.16 -43.55 -18.41
N VAL A 29 -14.45 -43.32 -18.12
CA VAL A 29 -14.94 -42.88 -16.79
C VAL A 29 -14.73 -43.96 -15.71
N SER A 30 -14.30 -45.17 -16.06
CA SER A 30 -13.82 -46.19 -15.12
C SER A 30 -12.28 -46.21 -14.95
N PHE A 31 -11.58 -45.14 -15.35
CA PHE A 31 -10.12 -45.06 -15.40
C PHE A 31 -9.54 -43.64 -15.23
N GLN A 32 -10.19 -42.77 -14.44
CA GLN A 32 -9.57 -41.54 -13.91
C GLN A 32 -9.70 -41.55 -12.39
N ALA A 33 -8.55 -41.54 -11.70
CA ALA A 33 -8.43 -41.88 -10.29
C ALA A 33 -7.09 -41.41 -9.68
N ASN A 34 -6.90 -40.09 -9.73
CA ASN A 34 -6.09 -39.30 -8.80
C ASN A 34 -4.56 -39.19 -9.00
N ALA A 35 -4.08 -37.98 -9.42
CA ALA A 35 -2.68 -37.63 -9.74
C ALA A 35 -1.75 -38.07 -8.66
N GLN A 36 -2.04 -37.68 -7.43
CA GLN A 36 -1.11 -37.88 -6.33
C GLN A 36 -0.84 -39.39 -6.10
N CYS A 37 -1.62 -40.26 -6.76
CA CYS A 37 -1.55 -41.71 -6.80
C CYS A 37 -1.13 -42.30 -8.19
N ASP A 38 -0.62 -41.52 -9.15
CA ASP A 38 -0.27 -41.98 -10.52
C ASP A 38 1.25 -42.19 -10.78
N THR A 39 2.18 -41.43 -10.17
CA THR A 39 3.65 -41.64 -10.27
C THR A 39 4.17 -42.59 -9.18
N CYS A 40 3.59 -43.78 -9.16
CA CYS A 40 3.87 -44.81 -8.17
C CYS A 40 5.34 -45.25 -8.15
N SER A 41 6.13 -44.75 -7.19
CA SER A 41 7.45 -45.29 -6.87
C SER A 41 7.35 -46.76 -6.42
N SER A 42 6.22 -47.14 -5.82
CA SER A 42 5.77 -48.51 -5.67
C SER A 42 4.23 -48.61 -5.61
N THR A 43 3.69 -49.79 -5.90
CA THR A 43 2.24 -50.08 -5.79
C THR A 43 1.99 -51.14 -4.72
N LEU A 44 0.98 -50.92 -3.87
CA LEU A 44 0.47 -51.92 -2.94
C LEU A 44 -0.95 -52.31 -3.36
N ASN A 45 -1.12 -53.54 -3.83
CA ASN A 45 -2.36 -54.06 -4.44
C ASN A 45 -2.77 -55.44 -3.90
N ALA A 46 -2.26 -55.79 -2.71
CA ALA A 46 -2.54 -57.06 -2.05
C ALA A 46 -2.39 -56.94 -0.52
N ASN A 47 -3.20 -57.70 0.21
CA ASN A 47 -3.19 -57.73 1.68
C ASN A 47 -1.83 -58.18 2.23
N VAL A 48 -1.24 -57.36 3.09
CA VAL A 48 0.05 -57.66 3.73
C VAL A 48 -0.17 -58.60 4.92
N VAL A 49 0.45 -59.78 4.84
CA VAL A 49 0.32 -60.84 5.85
C VAL A 49 1.54 -61.01 6.77
N ASP A 50 2.60 -60.23 6.53
CA ASP A 50 3.89 -60.31 7.22
C ASP A 50 3.87 -59.71 8.65
N THR A 51 4.91 -59.99 9.43
CA THR A 51 5.07 -59.46 10.80
C THR A 51 5.59 -58.02 10.86
N SER A 52 5.95 -57.44 9.71
CA SER A 52 6.45 -56.07 9.61
C SER A 52 6.30 -55.57 8.17
N TYR A 53 5.82 -54.33 8.00
CA TYR A 53 5.75 -53.64 6.73
C TYR A 53 6.36 -52.24 6.86
N THR A 54 7.23 -51.88 5.94
CA THR A 54 7.81 -50.53 5.86
C THR A 54 7.34 -49.89 4.56
N PHE A 55 6.64 -48.76 4.64
CA PHE A 55 6.39 -47.93 3.46
C PHE A 55 7.74 -47.38 2.95
N PRO A 56 8.10 -47.62 1.68
CA PRO A 56 9.35 -47.14 1.11
C PRO A 56 9.37 -45.61 0.98
N SER A 57 10.55 -45.06 0.73
CA SER A 57 10.69 -43.65 0.32
C SER A 57 10.16 -43.48 -1.12
N GLY A 58 9.56 -42.33 -1.42
CA GLY A 58 8.75 -42.10 -2.63
C GLY A 58 7.27 -42.49 -2.46
N VAL A 59 6.51 -42.42 -3.56
CA VAL A 59 5.05 -42.63 -3.57
C VAL A 59 4.69 -44.11 -3.55
N THR A 60 3.86 -44.50 -2.58
CA THR A 60 3.24 -45.83 -2.46
C THR A 60 1.75 -45.71 -2.75
N CYS A 61 1.35 -46.06 -3.97
CA CYS A 61 -0.03 -46.04 -4.40
C CYS A 61 -0.79 -47.28 -3.93
N ILE A 62 -1.99 -47.09 -3.37
CA ILE A 62 -2.90 -48.18 -3.01
C ILE A 62 -3.84 -48.46 -4.19
N GLN A 63 -4.03 -49.74 -4.53
CA GLN A 63 -4.93 -50.15 -5.61
C GLN A 63 -5.98 -51.14 -5.11
N GLY A 64 -7.23 -50.68 -5.01
CA GLY A 64 -8.35 -51.43 -4.45
C GLY A 64 -8.24 -51.66 -2.93
N ASP A 65 -8.97 -52.66 -2.42
CA ASP A 65 -9.06 -52.95 -0.97
C ASP A 65 -7.80 -53.65 -0.43
N VAL A 66 -6.95 -52.92 0.28
CA VAL A 66 -5.71 -53.41 0.88
C VAL A 66 -5.80 -53.44 2.41
N ASN A 67 -5.48 -54.58 2.99
CA ASN A 67 -5.43 -54.80 4.43
C ASN A 67 -4.00 -55.14 4.89
N ILE A 68 -3.43 -54.33 5.79
CA ILE A 68 -2.19 -54.65 6.51
C ILE A 68 -2.57 -55.26 7.87
N ASN A 69 -2.15 -56.51 8.12
CA ASN A 69 -2.74 -57.31 9.20
C ASN A 69 -2.34 -56.90 10.63
N GLN A 70 -3.15 -57.33 11.60
CA GLN A 70 -2.98 -57.08 13.04
C GLN A 70 -1.70 -57.63 13.72
N ASN A 71 -0.82 -58.30 12.98
CA ASN A 71 0.48 -58.80 13.45
C ASN A 71 1.65 -58.08 12.78
N SER A 72 1.39 -57.20 11.79
CA SER A 72 2.39 -56.34 11.19
C SER A 72 2.74 -55.19 12.15
N GLN A 73 4.04 -54.96 12.39
CA GLN A 73 4.53 -53.65 12.78
C GLN A 73 4.62 -52.78 11.52
N VAL A 74 3.96 -51.63 11.50
CA VAL A 74 3.96 -50.70 10.37
C VAL A 74 4.92 -49.55 10.66
N THR A 75 5.78 -49.26 9.69
CA THR A 75 6.87 -48.30 9.79
C THR A 75 6.96 -47.45 8.52
N PHE A 76 7.56 -46.28 8.63
CA PHE A 76 7.74 -45.32 7.55
C PHE A 76 9.23 -45.08 7.29
N ALA A 77 9.63 -45.07 6.03
CA ALA A 77 10.92 -44.51 5.61
C ALA A 77 10.84 -42.98 5.56
N SER A 78 11.99 -42.29 5.60
CA SER A 78 11.97 -40.83 5.43
C SER A 78 11.60 -40.47 3.99
N GLY A 79 10.73 -39.48 3.81
CA GLY A 79 10.15 -39.13 2.51
C GLY A 79 9.28 -40.23 1.94
N SER A 80 8.54 -40.96 2.79
CA SER A 80 7.55 -41.94 2.35
C SER A 80 6.19 -41.28 2.17
N VAL A 81 5.63 -41.38 0.97
CA VAL A 81 4.30 -40.86 0.62
C VAL A 81 3.34 -42.04 0.46
N ILE A 82 2.18 -42.00 1.12
CA ILE A 82 1.07 -42.90 0.84
C ILE A 82 0.07 -42.12 -0.02
N CYS A 83 -0.42 -42.72 -1.11
CA CYS A 83 -1.59 -42.18 -1.80
C CYS A 83 -2.69 -43.23 -1.95
N ILE A 84 -3.91 -42.85 -1.62
CA ILE A 84 -5.12 -43.68 -1.66
C ILE A 84 -6.13 -42.97 -2.57
N PRO A 85 -6.35 -43.44 -3.82
CA PRO A 85 -7.30 -42.82 -4.73
C PRO A 85 -8.75 -43.10 -4.31
N ASP A 86 -9.68 -42.31 -4.85
CA ASP A 86 -11.14 -42.36 -4.63
C ASP A 86 -11.75 -43.78 -4.54
N ASN A 87 -11.27 -44.71 -5.39
CA ASN A 87 -11.80 -46.06 -5.52
C ASN A 87 -11.03 -47.13 -4.72
N ALA A 88 -10.10 -46.74 -3.85
CA ALA A 88 -9.27 -47.64 -3.06
C ALA A 88 -9.49 -47.49 -1.54
N SER A 89 -9.19 -48.55 -0.80
CA SER A 89 -9.21 -48.52 0.67
C SER A 89 -7.95 -49.13 1.26
N LEU A 90 -7.36 -48.48 2.27
CA LEU A 90 -6.22 -48.98 3.03
C LEU A 90 -6.63 -49.19 4.49
N THR A 91 -6.78 -50.45 4.90
CA THR A 91 -7.04 -50.82 6.29
C THR A 91 -5.75 -51.23 6.99
N ILE A 92 -5.28 -50.44 7.95
CA ILE A 92 -4.12 -50.77 8.79
C ILE A 92 -4.60 -51.29 10.14
N GLN A 93 -4.52 -52.61 10.32
CA GLN A 93 -4.77 -53.30 11.59
C GLN A 93 -3.48 -53.48 12.42
N GLY A 94 -2.33 -53.32 11.78
CA GLY A 94 -1.01 -53.42 12.41
C GLY A 94 -0.69 -52.26 13.36
N ASN A 95 0.26 -52.45 14.27
CA ASN A 95 0.72 -51.36 15.14
C ASN A 95 1.60 -50.41 14.34
N ILE A 96 1.17 -49.16 14.17
CA ILE A 96 1.99 -48.10 13.56
C ILE A 96 3.03 -47.60 14.58
N THR A 97 4.28 -47.56 14.14
CA THR A 97 5.41 -46.94 14.83
C THR A 97 6.32 -46.32 13.76
N SER A 98 6.29 -45.01 13.55
CA SER A 98 7.35 -44.36 12.74
C SER A 98 8.67 -44.29 13.52
N ASN A 99 9.75 -43.84 12.87
CA ASN A 99 10.99 -43.54 13.55
C ASN A 99 11.09 -42.04 13.81
N SER A 100 11.67 -41.63 14.94
CA SER A 100 11.90 -40.21 15.24
C SER A 100 12.76 -39.55 14.16
N GLY A 101 12.26 -38.47 13.55
CA GLY A 101 12.94 -37.77 12.46
C GLY A 101 12.77 -38.41 11.07
N THR A 102 11.70 -39.18 10.82
CA THR A 102 11.26 -39.52 9.45
C THR A 102 10.02 -38.71 9.08
N ASN A 103 10.10 -37.95 7.99
CA ASN A 103 8.95 -37.26 7.41
C ASN A 103 8.12 -38.26 6.59
N THR A 104 6.80 -38.19 6.70
CA THR A 104 5.84 -38.98 5.91
C THR A 104 4.65 -38.13 5.50
N THR A 105 4.14 -38.38 4.29
CA THR A 105 3.06 -37.61 3.68
C THR A 105 1.92 -38.56 3.32
N TRP A 106 0.69 -38.27 3.73
CA TRP A 106 -0.48 -39.15 3.56
C TRP A 106 -1.56 -38.42 2.78
N ASN A 107 -1.78 -38.84 1.53
CA ASN A 107 -2.75 -38.21 0.64
C ASN A 107 -3.94 -39.17 0.49
N VAL A 108 -5.07 -38.81 1.10
CA VAL A 108 -6.23 -39.68 1.29
C VAL A 108 -7.40 -39.10 0.48
N PHE A 109 -7.69 -39.72 -0.66
CA PHE A 109 -8.86 -39.42 -1.48
C PHE A 109 -9.91 -40.54 -1.48
N GLY A 110 -9.50 -41.76 -1.14
CA GLY A 110 -10.39 -42.86 -0.77
C GLY A 110 -10.46 -43.06 0.75
N ASP A 111 -10.45 -44.32 1.20
CA ASP A 111 -10.66 -44.70 2.60
C ASP A 111 -9.37 -45.15 3.32
N LEU A 112 -8.89 -44.40 4.32
CA LEU A 112 -7.84 -44.83 5.25
C LEU A 112 -8.44 -45.29 6.59
N ASN A 113 -8.29 -46.56 6.93
CA ASN A 113 -8.90 -47.20 8.09
C ASN A 113 -7.85 -47.68 9.11
N LEU A 114 -7.54 -46.84 10.11
CA LEU A 114 -6.58 -47.14 11.18
C LEU A 114 -7.27 -47.86 12.34
N THR A 115 -7.26 -49.19 12.27
CA THR A 115 -7.92 -50.11 13.20
C THR A 115 -6.95 -50.76 14.19
N GLY A 116 -5.64 -50.59 13.99
CA GLY A 116 -4.57 -51.19 14.78
C GLY A 116 -4.08 -50.36 15.97
N GLY A 117 -4.28 -50.88 17.19
CA GLY A 117 -3.72 -50.31 18.41
C GLY A 117 -4.14 -48.85 18.65
N ASN A 118 -3.25 -48.06 19.25
CA ASN A 118 -3.30 -46.59 19.17
C ASN A 118 -2.24 -46.17 18.13
N PRO A 119 -2.60 -45.69 16.94
CA PRO A 119 -1.64 -45.15 15.98
C PRO A 119 -0.85 -43.99 16.57
N SER A 120 0.48 -44.04 16.46
CA SER A 120 1.38 -43.00 16.96
C SER A 120 2.47 -42.71 15.91
N ILE A 121 2.53 -41.46 15.45
CA ILE A 121 3.51 -40.99 14.46
C ILE A 121 4.55 -40.13 15.18
N GLU A 122 5.70 -40.73 15.48
CA GLU A 122 6.84 -40.10 16.17
C GLU A 122 7.71 -39.21 15.25
N GLY A 123 7.21 -38.82 14.08
CA GLY A 123 7.94 -38.05 13.07
C GLY A 123 6.97 -37.17 12.26
N ASN A 124 7.49 -36.19 11.53
CA ASN A 124 6.68 -35.16 10.89
C ASN A 124 5.66 -35.78 9.91
N LEU A 125 4.38 -35.52 10.16
CA LEU A 125 3.27 -35.92 9.30
C LEU A 125 2.76 -34.71 8.52
N ASN A 126 2.68 -34.82 7.21
CA ASN A 126 1.77 -34.01 6.39
C ASN A 126 0.60 -34.91 5.96
N LEU A 127 -0.62 -34.56 6.35
CA LEU A 127 -1.84 -35.31 6.06
C LEU A 127 -2.79 -34.43 5.25
N THR A 128 -3.18 -34.89 4.06
CA THR A 128 -4.26 -34.31 3.27
C THR A 128 -5.40 -35.33 3.14
N ILE A 129 -6.62 -34.90 3.46
CA ILE A 129 -7.87 -35.62 3.18
C ILE A 129 -8.66 -34.79 2.18
N GLY A 130 -8.92 -35.35 1.00
CA GLY A 130 -9.67 -34.68 -0.07
C GLY A 130 -11.19 -34.82 0.06
N ASP A 131 -11.90 -34.28 -0.93
CA ASP A 131 -13.35 -34.44 -1.06
C ASP A 131 -13.83 -35.90 -1.11
N GLU A 132 -15.00 -36.14 -0.53
CA GLU A 132 -15.66 -37.44 -0.29
C GLU A 132 -14.80 -38.52 0.43
N ALA A 133 -13.55 -38.23 0.78
CA ALA A 133 -12.57 -39.14 1.36
C ALA A 133 -12.72 -39.30 2.89
N SER A 134 -12.15 -40.37 3.46
CA SER A 134 -12.21 -40.58 4.92
C SER A 134 -10.95 -41.17 5.58
N LEU A 135 -10.56 -40.61 6.73
CA LEU A 135 -9.63 -41.19 7.69
C LEU A 135 -10.38 -41.61 8.96
N ASN A 136 -10.61 -42.92 9.10
CA ASN A 136 -11.30 -43.51 10.25
C ASN A 136 -10.29 -44.15 11.20
N VAL A 137 -10.15 -43.62 12.42
CA VAL A 137 -9.27 -44.14 13.47
C VAL A 137 -10.11 -44.72 14.60
N THR A 138 -9.95 -46.02 14.87
CA THR A 138 -10.76 -46.77 15.86
C THR A 138 -10.40 -46.46 17.32
N ASN A 139 -9.23 -45.88 17.57
CA ASN A 139 -8.73 -45.59 18.92
C ASN A 139 -8.11 -44.19 18.98
N THR A 140 -7.16 -43.99 19.89
CA THR A 140 -6.43 -42.72 20.01
C THR A 140 -5.44 -42.57 18.85
N PHE A 141 -5.51 -41.44 18.15
CA PHE A 141 -4.49 -41.01 17.20
C PHE A 141 -3.52 -40.05 17.91
N SER A 142 -2.23 -40.36 17.90
CA SER A 142 -1.18 -39.46 18.37
C SER A 142 -0.26 -39.07 17.21
N ILE A 143 0.00 -37.78 17.08
CA ILE A 143 0.99 -37.23 16.14
C ILE A 143 2.02 -36.50 17.02
N ASN A 144 3.28 -36.88 16.93
CA ASN A 144 4.37 -36.40 17.81
C ASN A 144 5.62 -35.97 17.02
N GLY A 145 5.54 -35.75 15.69
CA GLY A 145 6.62 -35.17 14.90
C GLY A 145 6.91 -33.72 15.30
N ASP A 146 8.07 -33.17 14.95
CA ASP A 146 8.47 -31.83 15.40
C ASP A 146 7.60 -30.71 14.76
N VAL A 147 7.22 -30.88 13.49
CA VAL A 147 6.32 -29.99 12.73
C VAL A 147 5.36 -30.87 11.92
N ASN A 148 4.06 -30.57 11.93
CA ASN A 148 3.03 -31.41 11.31
C ASN A 148 1.92 -30.57 10.68
N THR A 149 1.35 -31.06 9.58
CA THR A 149 0.26 -30.42 8.84
C THR A 149 -0.91 -31.40 8.73
N LEU A 150 -2.12 -30.93 9.02
CA LEU A 150 -3.38 -31.66 8.81
C LEU A 150 -4.31 -30.77 7.99
N THR A 151 -4.68 -31.20 6.79
CA THR A 151 -5.59 -30.49 5.89
C THR A 151 -6.74 -31.40 5.53
N ILE A 152 -7.98 -30.97 5.78
CA ILE A 152 -9.20 -31.66 5.35
C ILE A 152 -9.99 -30.71 4.45
N LYS A 153 -10.00 -31.00 3.14
CA LYS A 153 -10.63 -30.18 2.10
C LYS A 153 -12.11 -30.52 1.92
N GLY A 154 -12.91 -29.51 1.57
CA GLY A 154 -14.31 -29.59 1.14
C GLY A 154 -15.19 -30.50 2.01
N THR A 155 -15.44 -31.71 1.51
CA THR A 155 -16.35 -32.71 2.11
C THR A 155 -15.64 -33.87 2.82
N GLY A 156 -14.31 -33.85 2.92
CA GLY A 156 -13.52 -34.91 3.55
C GLY A 156 -13.79 -35.11 5.05
N VAL A 157 -13.49 -36.31 5.56
CA VAL A 157 -13.85 -36.74 6.93
C VAL A 157 -12.65 -37.28 7.73
N LEU A 158 -12.50 -36.80 8.97
CA LEU A 158 -11.58 -37.34 9.98
C LEU A 158 -12.37 -37.81 11.22
N ASP A 159 -12.66 -39.11 11.30
CA ASP A 159 -13.25 -39.74 12.50
C ASP A 159 -12.15 -40.32 13.39
N VAL A 160 -11.96 -39.77 14.59
CA VAL A 160 -11.08 -40.31 15.62
C VAL A 160 -11.92 -40.77 16.81
N ASN A 161 -12.27 -42.06 16.84
CA ASN A 161 -13.22 -42.65 17.80
C ASN A 161 -12.82 -42.51 19.29
N GLN A 162 -11.58 -42.13 19.60
CA GLN A 162 -11.14 -41.74 20.94
C GLN A 162 -10.50 -40.35 20.93
N SER A 163 -9.22 -40.22 21.29
CA SER A 163 -8.56 -38.92 21.40
C SER A 163 -7.69 -38.60 20.18
N LEU A 164 -7.71 -37.35 19.74
CA LEU A 164 -6.67 -36.78 18.87
C LEU A 164 -5.67 -36.05 19.78
N ASN A 165 -4.40 -36.46 19.73
CA ASN A 165 -3.34 -35.85 20.54
C ASN A 165 -2.22 -35.29 19.66
N PHE A 166 -1.86 -34.05 19.95
CA PHE A 166 -0.68 -33.37 19.44
C PHE A 166 0.46 -33.47 20.46
N GLY A 167 1.67 -33.73 19.97
CA GLY A 167 2.88 -33.95 20.75
C GLY A 167 3.31 -32.72 21.54
N PRO A 168 3.84 -32.88 22.77
CA PRO A 168 4.20 -31.75 23.62
C PRO A 168 5.50 -31.08 23.14
N GLY A 169 5.38 -29.88 22.56
CA GLY A 169 6.52 -29.11 22.02
C GLY A 169 6.63 -29.17 20.50
N SER A 170 5.80 -29.98 19.86
CA SER A 170 5.63 -30.04 18.41
C SER A 170 4.78 -28.87 17.90
N GLN A 171 5.01 -28.43 16.66
CA GLN A 171 4.19 -27.44 15.95
C GLN A 171 3.12 -28.14 15.09
N TYR A 172 1.95 -27.50 14.94
CA TYR A 172 0.81 -27.99 14.14
C TYR A 172 0.14 -26.87 13.37
N THR A 173 0.01 -27.06 12.07
CA THR A 173 -0.97 -26.36 11.23
C THR A 173 -2.11 -27.33 10.94
N PHE A 174 -3.34 -26.96 11.30
CA PHE A 174 -4.52 -27.80 11.17
C PHE A 174 -5.66 -26.99 10.56
N ASP A 175 -5.92 -27.25 9.28
CA ASP A 175 -6.99 -26.61 8.51
C ASP A 175 -8.11 -27.62 8.21
N ASN A 176 -9.35 -27.22 8.49
CA ASN A 176 -10.52 -28.06 8.32
C ASN A 176 -11.66 -27.31 7.62
N GLU A 177 -11.88 -27.61 6.34
CA GLU A 177 -13.09 -27.26 5.58
C GLU A 177 -14.18 -28.34 5.73
N GLY A 178 -13.77 -29.59 5.96
CA GLY A 178 -14.64 -30.76 6.07
C GLY A 178 -15.13 -31.07 7.49
N VAL A 179 -15.22 -32.36 7.80
CA VAL A 179 -15.80 -32.87 9.06
C VAL A 179 -14.75 -33.59 9.89
N VAL A 180 -14.45 -33.06 11.08
CA VAL A 180 -13.59 -33.70 12.10
C VAL A 180 -14.47 -34.10 13.28
N ASP A 181 -14.63 -35.41 13.50
CA ASP A 181 -15.35 -35.97 14.64
C ASP A 181 -14.37 -36.67 15.60
N VAL A 182 -14.13 -36.09 16.78
CA VAL A 182 -13.31 -36.68 17.85
C VAL A 182 -14.23 -37.29 18.90
N GLY A 183 -14.21 -38.63 19.03
CA GLY A 183 -15.07 -39.42 19.93
C GLY A 183 -14.78 -39.26 21.43
N SER A 184 -13.63 -38.68 21.77
CA SER A 184 -13.25 -38.26 23.13
C SER A 184 -12.67 -36.84 23.10
N GLN A 185 -11.38 -36.66 23.37
CA GLN A 185 -10.76 -35.35 23.62
C GLN A 185 -9.73 -35.00 22.55
N LEU A 186 -9.74 -33.74 22.11
CA LEU A 186 -8.65 -33.15 21.31
C LEU A 186 -7.69 -32.44 22.28
N ASN A 187 -6.40 -32.77 22.21
CA ASN A 187 -5.35 -32.14 22.99
C ASN A 187 -4.33 -31.50 22.04
N ALA A 188 -4.27 -30.17 21.98
CA ALA A 188 -3.27 -29.44 21.22
C ALA A 188 -1.86 -29.53 21.87
N SER A 189 -0.83 -29.03 21.18
CA SER A 189 0.55 -29.10 21.66
C SER A 189 0.70 -28.34 22.98
N ALA A 190 1.04 -29.06 24.05
CA ALA A 190 1.07 -28.49 25.40
C ALA A 190 2.16 -27.42 25.62
N THR A 191 3.17 -27.35 24.75
CA THR A 191 4.34 -26.45 24.87
C THR A 191 4.97 -26.04 23.52
N GLY A 192 4.32 -26.32 22.39
CA GLY A 192 4.68 -25.83 21.07
C GLY A 192 3.48 -25.13 20.43
N GLU A 193 3.66 -24.43 19.31
CA GLU A 193 2.54 -23.78 18.65
C GLU A 193 1.49 -24.80 18.13
N SER A 194 0.24 -24.36 18.04
CA SER A 194 -0.82 -25.11 17.36
C SER A 194 -1.80 -24.11 16.75
N GLU A 195 -2.13 -24.33 15.50
CA GLU A 195 -2.74 -23.33 14.65
C GLU A 195 -3.92 -24.03 13.97
N ILE A 196 -5.13 -23.72 14.41
CA ILE A 196 -6.32 -24.51 14.09
C ILE A 196 -7.35 -23.61 13.40
N ARG A 197 -7.40 -23.66 12.06
CA ARG A 197 -8.47 -23.01 11.29
C ARG A 197 -9.60 -24.02 11.07
N ASN A 198 -10.79 -23.70 11.58
CA ASN A 198 -11.99 -24.49 11.37
C ASN A 198 -13.02 -23.68 10.56
N GLN A 199 -13.20 -24.10 9.31
CA GLN A 199 -14.12 -23.55 8.32
C GLN A 199 -15.35 -24.47 8.17
N GLY A 200 -15.13 -25.78 8.33
CA GLY A 200 -16.15 -26.82 8.39
C GLY A 200 -16.66 -27.12 9.79
N VAL A 201 -16.83 -28.41 10.10
CA VAL A 201 -17.39 -28.88 11.38
C VAL A 201 -16.34 -29.64 12.19
N LEU A 202 -16.02 -29.14 13.40
CA LEU A 202 -15.14 -29.78 14.37
C LEU A 202 -15.93 -30.19 15.62
N THR A 203 -16.26 -31.47 15.75
CA THR A 203 -16.89 -32.04 16.96
C THR A 203 -15.84 -32.64 17.89
N VAL A 204 -15.86 -32.26 19.16
CA VAL A 204 -15.10 -32.92 20.22
C VAL A 204 -16.08 -33.41 21.28
N ASN A 205 -16.24 -34.74 21.36
CA ASN A 205 -17.30 -35.36 22.17
C ASN A 205 -17.04 -35.34 23.68
N ASN A 206 -15.80 -35.09 24.09
CA ASN A 206 -15.38 -34.82 25.45
C ASN A 206 -14.70 -33.44 25.49
N ASN A 207 -13.57 -33.28 26.18
CA ASN A 207 -12.92 -31.97 26.32
C ASN A 207 -12.15 -31.60 25.04
N PHE A 208 -12.35 -30.39 24.55
CA PHE A 208 -11.42 -29.73 23.63
C PHE A 208 -10.42 -28.96 24.50
N GLN A 209 -9.14 -29.34 24.43
CA GLN A 209 -8.06 -28.75 25.23
C GLN A 209 -7.00 -28.15 24.31
N ILE A 210 -6.89 -26.82 24.31
CA ILE A 210 -5.82 -26.08 23.65
C ILE A 210 -4.75 -25.62 24.66
N SER A 211 -3.71 -24.91 24.23
CA SER A 211 -2.54 -24.51 25.05
C SER A 211 -2.27 -22.99 24.98
N PRO A 212 -1.36 -22.43 25.82
CA PRO A 212 -0.97 -21.02 25.76
C PRO A 212 -0.40 -20.55 24.41
N SER A 213 0.08 -21.50 23.59
CA SER A 213 0.64 -21.26 22.25
C SER A 213 -0.30 -21.77 21.16
N THR A 214 -1.58 -21.98 21.47
CA THR A 214 -2.59 -22.34 20.47
C THR A 214 -3.42 -21.13 20.05
N LEU A 215 -3.52 -20.92 18.74
CA LEU A 215 -4.54 -20.09 18.10
C LEU A 215 -5.58 -20.99 17.46
N VAL A 216 -6.87 -20.66 17.65
CA VAL A 216 -7.99 -21.29 16.95
C VAL A 216 -8.79 -20.21 16.24
N THR A 217 -8.86 -20.30 14.92
CA THR A 217 -9.74 -19.49 14.08
C THR A 217 -10.98 -20.31 13.75
N ASN A 218 -12.18 -19.85 14.14
CA ASN A 218 -13.43 -20.54 13.84
C ASN A 218 -14.40 -19.71 12.99
N CYS A 219 -14.50 -20.13 11.74
CA CYS A 219 -15.39 -19.62 10.70
C CYS A 219 -16.49 -20.63 10.33
N GLY A 220 -16.38 -21.86 10.83
CA GLY A 220 -17.39 -22.91 10.76
C GLY A 220 -18.06 -23.19 12.11
N VAL A 221 -18.28 -24.48 12.40
CA VAL A 221 -18.98 -24.92 13.62
C VAL A 221 -18.09 -25.80 14.50
N ILE A 222 -17.67 -25.29 15.65
CA ILE A 222 -17.06 -26.08 16.73
C ILE A 222 -18.15 -26.60 17.68
N ASN A 223 -18.14 -27.90 17.96
CA ASN A 223 -19.06 -28.55 18.89
C ASN A 223 -18.30 -29.26 20.02
N SER A 224 -18.17 -28.63 21.19
CA SER A 224 -17.64 -29.29 22.39
C SER A 224 -18.79 -29.88 23.23
N ASN A 225 -18.87 -31.21 23.28
CA ASN A 225 -19.92 -31.90 24.05
C ASN A 225 -19.54 -32.12 25.53
N SER A 226 -18.33 -31.72 25.95
CA SER A 226 -17.96 -31.50 27.36
C SER A 226 -17.46 -30.06 27.53
N SER A 227 -16.24 -29.84 28.01
CA SER A 227 -15.65 -28.51 28.22
C SER A 227 -14.76 -28.08 27.05
N LEU A 228 -14.80 -26.79 26.70
CA LEU A 228 -13.74 -26.13 25.96
C LEU A 228 -12.79 -25.47 26.96
N ASN A 229 -11.56 -25.95 27.04
CA ASN A 229 -10.54 -25.43 27.95
C ASN A 229 -9.40 -24.81 27.15
N MET A 230 -9.26 -23.50 27.29
CA MET A 230 -8.31 -22.68 26.55
C MET A 230 -6.88 -22.76 27.13
N ASN A 231 -6.71 -23.13 28.41
CA ASN A 231 -5.40 -23.17 29.10
C ASN A 231 -4.46 -21.99 28.75
N SER A 232 -4.98 -20.75 28.67
CA SER A 232 -4.28 -19.51 28.28
C SER A 232 -4.10 -19.23 26.77
N GLY A 233 -4.62 -20.04 25.86
CA GLY A 233 -4.57 -19.81 24.40
C GLY A 233 -5.58 -18.79 23.87
N THR A 234 -5.57 -18.58 22.54
CA THR A 234 -6.41 -17.62 21.83
C THR A 234 -7.46 -18.34 20.96
N ILE A 235 -8.67 -17.81 20.90
CA ILE A 235 -9.73 -18.24 19.99
C ILE A 235 -10.39 -17.02 19.35
N ILE A 236 -10.38 -16.95 18.01
CA ILE A 236 -11.12 -15.99 17.19
C ILE A 236 -12.36 -16.72 16.65
N ASN A 237 -13.55 -16.16 16.84
CA ASN A 237 -14.81 -16.78 16.41
C ASN A 237 -15.67 -15.84 15.57
N THR A 238 -15.69 -16.07 14.26
CA THR A 238 -16.55 -15.40 13.28
C THR A 238 -17.85 -16.18 12.99
N ASN A 239 -17.97 -17.44 13.46
CA ASN A 239 -19.19 -18.25 13.30
C ASN A 239 -19.66 -18.90 14.63
N ILE A 240 -19.82 -20.23 14.74
CA ILE A 240 -20.51 -20.86 15.88
C ILE A 240 -19.59 -21.76 16.72
N ILE A 241 -19.53 -21.47 18.03
CA ILE A 241 -18.99 -22.38 19.06
C ILE A 241 -20.13 -22.87 19.96
N ASN A 242 -20.44 -24.16 19.92
CA ASN A 242 -21.39 -24.83 20.81
C ASN A 242 -20.67 -25.53 21.97
N ILE A 243 -21.10 -25.30 23.22
CA ILE A 243 -20.58 -25.98 24.40
C ILE A 243 -21.74 -26.55 25.22
N THR A 244 -21.98 -27.87 25.12
CA THR A 244 -23.26 -28.47 25.55
C THR A 244 -23.22 -29.20 26.89
N GLY A 245 -22.06 -29.75 27.29
CA GLY A 245 -21.94 -30.60 28.49
C GLY A 245 -21.13 -30.02 29.66
N GLY A 246 -20.05 -29.30 29.37
CA GLY A 246 -19.06 -28.82 30.34
C GLY A 246 -18.88 -27.30 30.32
N ALA A 247 -17.80 -26.80 30.92
CA ALA A 247 -17.54 -25.37 31.02
C ALA A 247 -16.77 -24.85 29.78
N LEU A 248 -16.99 -23.59 29.44
CA LEU A 248 -15.93 -22.79 28.81
C LEU A 248 -14.96 -22.37 29.92
N ASP A 249 -13.67 -22.68 29.78
CA ASP A 249 -12.61 -22.21 30.68
C ASP A 249 -11.56 -21.44 29.87
N VAL A 250 -11.61 -20.11 29.96
CA VAL A 250 -10.68 -19.19 29.30
C VAL A 250 -9.30 -19.25 29.96
N GLY A 251 -9.22 -19.75 31.20
CA GLY A 251 -7.99 -19.81 31.97
C GLY A 251 -7.49 -18.44 32.41
N ALA A 252 -6.16 -18.30 32.49
CA ALA A 252 -5.47 -17.08 32.86
C ALA A 252 -4.76 -16.54 31.62
N ASN A 253 -4.96 -15.27 31.28
CA ASN A 253 -4.41 -14.59 30.10
C ASN A 253 -4.88 -15.10 28.72
N GLY A 254 -5.70 -16.17 28.65
CA GLY A 254 -6.31 -16.61 27.38
C GLY A 254 -7.28 -15.57 26.84
N ASN A 255 -7.42 -15.52 25.51
CA ASN A 255 -8.17 -14.49 24.81
C ASN A 255 -9.25 -15.12 23.90
N LEU A 256 -10.53 -14.89 24.20
CA LEU A 256 -11.64 -15.29 23.34
C LEU A 256 -12.21 -14.04 22.68
N GLU A 257 -12.27 -14.02 21.35
CA GLU A 257 -12.85 -12.92 20.58
C GLU A 257 -14.06 -13.41 19.79
N ASN A 258 -15.26 -12.97 20.17
CA ASN A 258 -16.50 -13.39 19.54
C ASN A 258 -17.13 -12.28 18.68
N PHE A 259 -17.08 -12.49 17.37
CA PHE A 259 -17.72 -11.66 16.36
C PHE A 259 -19.11 -12.19 15.98
N SER A 260 -19.38 -13.49 16.19
CA SER A 260 -20.68 -14.13 15.94
C SER A 260 -21.24 -14.87 17.17
N GLN A 261 -21.27 -16.21 17.22
CA GLN A 261 -22.07 -16.94 18.22
C GLN A 261 -21.25 -17.89 19.11
N VAL A 262 -21.29 -17.65 20.43
CA VAL A 262 -20.81 -18.59 21.45
C VAL A 262 -22.00 -19.05 22.31
N LEU A 263 -22.27 -20.35 22.31
CA LEU A 263 -23.49 -20.96 22.87
C LEU A 263 -23.16 -21.97 23.98
N VAL A 264 -22.90 -21.47 25.19
CA VAL A 264 -22.61 -22.28 26.40
C VAL A 264 -23.92 -22.78 27.01
N THR A 265 -24.48 -23.83 26.42
CA THR A 265 -25.77 -24.43 26.81
C THR A 265 -25.67 -25.45 27.95
N SER A 266 -24.46 -25.70 28.47
CA SER A 266 -24.27 -26.58 29.63
C SER A 266 -24.82 -25.99 30.94
N ASN A 267 -24.83 -26.80 32.01
CA ASN A 267 -25.19 -26.32 33.35
C ASN A 267 -23.95 -25.96 34.20
N GLN A 268 -22.86 -25.49 33.58
CA GLN A 268 -21.64 -25.03 34.25
C GLN A 268 -21.42 -23.53 34.03
N LYS A 269 -20.68 -22.88 34.94
CA LYS A 269 -20.28 -21.47 34.77
C LYS A 269 -19.15 -21.36 33.76
N VAL A 270 -19.10 -20.24 33.04
CA VAL A 270 -17.92 -19.83 32.26
C VAL A 270 -16.82 -19.41 33.23
N SER A 271 -15.62 -19.96 33.09
CA SER A 271 -14.46 -19.67 33.93
C SER A 271 -13.55 -18.64 33.25
N LEU A 272 -13.40 -17.48 33.90
CA LEU A 272 -12.72 -16.28 33.40
C LEU A 272 -11.78 -15.74 34.49
N SER A 273 -10.66 -16.43 34.71
CA SER A 273 -9.82 -16.20 35.89
C SER A 273 -8.99 -14.91 35.80
N THR A 274 -8.11 -14.78 34.81
CA THR A 274 -7.46 -13.51 34.37
C THR A 274 -7.39 -13.38 32.85
N GLY A 275 -8.09 -14.25 32.10
CA GLY A 275 -8.25 -14.12 30.65
C GLY A 275 -9.19 -12.99 30.23
N ARG A 276 -9.37 -12.83 28.93
CA ARG A 276 -10.22 -11.83 28.27
C ARG A 276 -11.29 -12.52 27.43
N ILE A 277 -12.50 -11.97 27.46
CA ILE A 277 -13.55 -12.24 26.46
C ILE A 277 -13.86 -10.90 25.80
N TYR A 278 -13.41 -10.70 24.56
CA TYR A 278 -13.98 -9.72 23.66
C TYR A 278 -15.24 -10.30 23.03
N ASN A 279 -16.31 -9.52 22.98
CA ASN A 279 -17.56 -9.93 22.35
C ASN A 279 -18.25 -8.72 21.73
N GLU A 280 -18.38 -8.73 20.40
CA GLU A 280 -19.30 -7.87 19.65
C GLU A 280 -20.50 -8.64 19.08
N GLY A 281 -20.40 -9.97 19.00
CA GLY A 281 -21.50 -10.85 18.64
C GLY A 281 -22.44 -11.20 19.81
N TYR A 282 -23.02 -12.40 19.74
CA TYR A 282 -23.98 -12.94 20.70
C TYR A 282 -23.37 -14.10 21.52
N PHE A 283 -23.25 -13.89 22.83
CA PHE A 283 -22.74 -14.85 23.80
C PHE A 283 -23.88 -15.34 24.71
N LEU A 284 -24.35 -16.57 24.52
CA LEU A 284 -25.31 -17.21 25.41
C LEU A 284 -24.58 -18.08 26.44
N THR A 285 -24.97 -17.96 27.70
CA THR A 285 -24.58 -18.91 28.74
C THR A 285 -25.75 -19.32 29.64
N ASN A 286 -25.91 -20.61 29.84
CA ASN A 286 -26.98 -21.17 30.66
C ASN A 286 -26.72 -21.00 32.19
N GLN A 287 -25.53 -20.55 32.61
CA GLN A 287 -25.20 -20.12 33.99
C GLN A 287 -24.30 -18.86 33.98
N GLY A 288 -24.05 -18.27 35.14
CA GLY A 288 -23.18 -17.10 35.29
C GLY A 288 -21.69 -17.32 34.92
N ILE A 289 -20.92 -16.24 34.99
CA ILE A 289 -19.47 -16.20 34.80
C ILE A 289 -18.79 -16.18 36.18
N GLN A 290 -17.69 -16.90 36.35
CA GLN A 290 -16.89 -16.99 37.58
C GLN A 290 -15.41 -16.65 37.32
N GLY A 291 -14.70 -16.11 38.31
CA GLY A 291 -13.24 -15.98 38.26
C GLY A 291 -12.70 -14.65 38.81
N GLY A 292 -13.40 -13.54 38.58
CA GLY A 292 -13.20 -12.27 39.29
C GLY A 292 -11.92 -11.48 38.97
N GLY A 293 -11.00 -11.99 38.14
CA GLY A 293 -9.80 -11.26 37.71
C GLY A 293 -9.76 -10.93 36.22
N GLY A 294 -10.52 -11.64 35.38
CA GLY A 294 -10.50 -11.47 33.93
C GLY A 294 -11.31 -10.27 33.42
N ILE A 295 -11.20 -10.01 32.11
CA ILE A 295 -11.80 -8.86 31.43
C ILE A 295 -12.97 -9.35 30.56
N ILE A 296 -14.10 -8.65 30.62
CA ILE A 296 -15.12 -8.71 29.57
C ILE A 296 -15.05 -7.38 28.81
N GLU A 297 -14.95 -7.45 27.50
CA GLU A 297 -14.84 -6.30 26.61
C GLU A 297 -15.87 -6.42 25.48
N GLY A 298 -16.41 -5.28 25.06
CA GLY A 298 -17.16 -5.15 23.81
C GLY A 298 -16.63 -3.97 23.00
N PRO A 299 -17.27 -3.67 21.86
CA PRO A 299 -16.92 -2.55 20.98
C PRO A 299 -16.66 -1.22 21.69
N ARG A 300 -15.77 -0.40 21.15
CA ARG A 300 -15.52 0.96 21.65
C ARG A 300 -16.79 1.80 21.49
N VAL A 301 -16.95 2.81 22.35
CA VAL A 301 -18.16 3.65 22.37
C VAL A 301 -18.43 4.40 21.05
N THR A 302 -17.40 4.54 20.22
CA THR A 302 -17.37 5.15 18.87
C THR A 302 -17.86 4.23 17.74
N GLU A 303 -17.75 2.90 17.88
CA GLU A 303 -17.96 1.94 16.79
C GLU A 303 -19.43 1.66 16.49
N ASN A 304 -20.35 2.14 17.34
CA ASN A 304 -21.81 1.97 17.24
C ASN A 304 -22.31 0.49 17.18
N LYS A 305 -21.42 -0.49 17.32
CA LYS A 305 -21.71 -1.88 17.67
C LYS A 305 -21.99 -2.00 19.17
N THR A 306 -22.59 -3.12 19.59
CA THR A 306 -22.79 -3.51 20.99
C THR A 306 -22.74 -5.03 21.09
N GLY A 307 -21.93 -5.57 22.00
CA GLY A 307 -21.90 -7.00 22.29
C GLY A 307 -23.06 -7.44 23.18
N TYR A 308 -23.69 -8.59 22.89
CA TYR A 308 -24.82 -9.11 23.65
C TYR A 308 -24.44 -10.36 24.45
N PHE A 309 -24.66 -10.33 25.76
CA PHE A 309 -24.63 -11.52 26.61
C PHE A 309 -26.05 -11.89 27.07
N ASP A 310 -26.45 -13.15 26.93
CA ASP A 310 -27.70 -13.70 27.51
C ASP A 310 -27.41 -14.78 28.56
N ILE A 311 -27.87 -14.55 29.79
CA ILE A 311 -27.71 -15.48 30.91
C ILE A 311 -29.04 -16.12 31.25
N THR A 312 -29.28 -17.35 30.80
CA THR A 312 -30.60 -17.99 30.91
C THR A 312 -30.91 -18.58 32.29
N SER A 313 -30.04 -18.44 33.29
CA SER A 313 -30.22 -19.02 34.63
C SER A 313 -31.13 -18.17 35.51
N SER A 314 -32.13 -18.80 36.14
CA SER A 314 -32.90 -18.21 37.23
C SER A 314 -32.25 -18.39 38.61
N ASN A 315 -31.14 -19.13 38.70
CA ASN A 315 -30.63 -19.67 39.97
C ASN A 315 -29.24 -19.12 40.32
N ASP A 316 -28.36 -19.00 39.34
CA ASP A 316 -27.00 -18.49 39.52
C ASP A 316 -26.53 -17.70 38.28
N ASN A 317 -26.97 -16.44 38.24
CA ASN A 317 -26.75 -15.46 37.18
C ASN A 317 -25.71 -14.39 37.57
N THR A 318 -24.65 -14.78 38.30
CA THR A 318 -23.57 -13.86 38.65
C THR A 318 -22.65 -13.61 37.46
N ILE A 319 -22.03 -12.44 37.39
CA ILE A 319 -20.83 -12.21 36.59
C ILE A 319 -19.75 -11.79 37.56
N GLU A 320 -18.71 -12.61 37.72
CA GLU A 320 -17.53 -12.28 38.51
C GLU A 320 -16.37 -11.99 37.55
N SER A 321 -16.05 -10.72 37.33
CA SER A 321 -14.92 -10.29 36.51
C SER A 321 -14.01 -9.31 37.26
N GLY A 322 -12.80 -9.12 36.76
CA GLY A 322 -11.94 -8.01 37.20
C GLY A 322 -12.54 -6.69 36.73
N SER A 323 -12.69 -6.56 35.41
CA SER A 323 -13.21 -5.37 34.71
C SER A 323 -14.35 -5.72 33.74
N ILE A 324 -15.12 -4.71 33.34
CA ILE A 324 -16.01 -4.74 32.17
C ILE A 324 -15.84 -3.40 31.43
N ILE A 325 -15.53 -3.45 30.13
CA ILE A 325 -15.22 -2.29 29.28
C ILE A 325 -15.92 -2.38 27.91
N GLY A 326 -16.04 -1.26 27.21
CA GLY A 326 -16.75 -1.17 25.92
C GLY A 326 -18.29 -1.21 26.04
N ARG A 327 -18.97 -1.34 24.90
CA ARG A 327 -20.43 -1.44 24.78
C ARG A 327 -20.89 -2.89 24.88
N VAL A 328 -21.48 -3.25 26.03
CA VAL A 328 -21.99 -4.60 26.31
C VAL A 328 -23.37 -4.55 26.97
N ASP A 329 -24.37 -5.19 26.37
CA ASP A 329 -25.71 -5.40 26.96
C ASP A 329 -25.77 -6.77 27.65
N PHE A 330 -26.36 -6.81 28.85
CA PHE A 330 -26.48 -8.03 29.67
C PHE A 330 -27.95 -8.38 29.91
N SER A 331 -28.41 -9.44 29.26
CA SER A 331 -29.80 -9.90 29.25
C SER A 331 -30.02 -11.23 29.98
N ASN A 332 -31.27 -11.51 30.36
CA ASN A 332 -31.71 -12.79 30.93
C ASN A 332 -33.04 -13.20 30.31
N SER A 333 -32.98 -13.96 29.23
CA SER A 333 -34.15 -14.36 28.41
C SER A 333 -35.15 -15.26 29.13
N ASN A 334 -34.78 -15.90 30.25
CA ASN A 334 -35.66 -16.71 31.09
C ASN A 334 -36.35 -15.91 32.21
N GLY A 335 -36.02 -14.63 32.39
CA GLY A 335 -36.68 -13.73 33.34
C GLY A 335 -38.17 -13.57 33.03
N THR A 336 -39.04 -14.18 33.84
CA THR A 336 -40.49 -14.13 33.58
C THR A 336 -41.03 -12.70 33.72
N ALA A 337 -41.46 -12.11 32.61
CA ALA A 337 -41.96 -10.74 32.54
C ALA A 337 -43.04 -10.45 33.60
N GLY A 338 -42.72 -9.56 34.54
CA GLY A 338 -43.61 -9.15 35.63
C GLY A 338 -43.06 -9.23 37.06
N GLN A 339 -41.84 -9.75 37.28
CA GLN A 339 -41.19 -9.70 38.60
C GLN A 339 -40.28 -8.48 38.75
N THR A 340 -40.86 -7.36 39.22
CA THR A 340 -40.07 -6.23 39.75
C THR A 340 -39.33 -6.67 41.03
N GLN A 341 -38.00 -6.56 41.04
CA GLN A 341 -37.08 -6.82 42.17
C GLN A 341 -36.93 -8.29 42.62
N ASN A 342 -36.31 -9.12 41.78
CA ASN A 342 -35.36 -10.21 42.13
C ASN A 342 -35.00 -11.05 40.88
N GLY A 343 -34.55 -10.40 39.80
CA GLY A 343 -34.09 -11.08 38.57
C GLY A 343 -32.70 -10.62 38.09
N ASP A 344 -32.13 -9.67 38.82
CA ASP A 344 -31.03 -8.81 38.43
C ASP A 344 -29.75 -9.64 38.22
N ILE A 345 -29.04 -9.41 37.09
CA ILE A 345 -27.73 -10.01 36.83
C ILE A 345 -26.76 -9.43 37.85
N ARG A 346 -26.19 -10.29 38.70
CA ARG A 346 -25.33 -9.84 39.80
C ARG A 346 -23.89 -9.73 39.31
N ILE A 347 -23.58 -8.57 38.75
CA ILE A 347 -22.22 -8.19 38.36
C ILE A 347 -21.42 -7.86 39.63
N PHE A 348 -20.30 -8.55 39.82
CA PHE A 348 -19.28 -8.31 40.83
C PHE A 348 -17.97 -7.99 40.11
N GLN A 349 -17.63 -6.70 40.04
CA GLN A 349 -16.32 -6.22 39.57
C GLN A 349 -15.39 -6.06 40.78
N ASN A 350 -14.09 -6.32 40.58
CA ASN A 350 -13.07 -6.19 41.65
C ASN A 350 -12.28 -4.87 41.61
N VAL A 351 -12.53 -4.00 40.62
CA VAL A 351 -12.06 -2.59 40.62
C VAL A 351 -13.18 -1.61 40.99
N ASN A 352 -12.77 -0.42 41.43
CA ASN A 352 -13.62 0.61 42.03
C ASN A 352 -13.75 1.84 41.12
N THR A 353 -13.84 1.60 39.81
CA THR A 353 -13.90 2.60 38.72
C THR A 353 -15.35 2.90 38.30
N VAL A 354 -15.53 3.86 37.39
CA VAL A 354 -16.85 4.31 36.93
C VAL A 354 -17.60 3.17 36.23
N ALA A 355 -18.87 2.97 36.59
CA ALA A 355 -19.68 1.89 36.06
C ALA A 355 -19.91 2.04 34.54
N PRO A 356 -19.80 0.95 33.75
CA PRO A 356 -20.07 0.99 32.30
C PRO A 356 -21.54 1.29 31.99
N GLU A 357 -21.81 1.73 30.76
CA GLU A 357 -23.17 1.97 30.24
C GLU A 357 -23.88 0.63 29.97
N VAL A 358 -24.30 -0.06 31.03
CA VAL A 358 -25.10 -1.28 30.94
C VAL A 358 -26.52 -0.91 30.53
N SER A 359 -26.79 -1.00 29.23
CA SER A 359 -28.15 -1.05 28.71
C SER A 359 -28.85 -2.35 29.15
N PHE A 360 -30.17 -2.31 29.09
CA PHE A 360 -31.04 -3.50 29.17
C PHE A 360 -32.05 -3.42 28.01
N GLU A 361 -31.54 -3.18 26.80
CA GLU A 361 -32.35 -2.98 25.60
C GLU A 361 -32.64 -4.36 24.98
N GLY A 362 -33.68 -5.01 25.52
CA GLY A 362 -33.88 -6.45 25.41
C GLY A 362 -33.90 -7.03 23.99
N CYS A 363 -32.77 -7.59 23.58
CA CYS A 363 -32.66 -8.48 22.43
C CYS A 363 -33.70 -9.62 22.51
N THR A 364 -34.47 -9.83 21.43
CA THR A 364 -35.45 -10.92 21.37
C THR A 364 -34.86 -12.13 20.64
N SER A 365 -34.75 -13.25 21.36
CA SER A 365 -34.36 -14.61 20.92
C SER A 365 -34.51 -14.91 19.40
N PRO A 366 -33.56 -15.63 18.76
CA PRO A 366 -33.52 -15.88 17.31
C PRO A 366 -34.82 -16.32 16.61
N ASN A 367 -35.76 -16.93 17.32
CA ASN A 367 -37.08 -17.29 16.80
C ASN A 367 -38.05 -16.07 16.65
N GLY A 368 -37.61 -14.86 17.00
CA GLY A 368 -38.43 -13.65 17.11
C GLY A 368 -38.34 -12.65 15.95
N GLY A 369 -37.34 -12.76 15.07
CA GLY A 369 -37.21 -11.91 13.89
C GLY A 369 -36.62 -10.51 14.11
N GLY A 370 -35.82 -10.33 15.18
CA GLY A 370 -34.90 -9.19 15.33
C GLY A 370 -33.48 -9.72 15.47
N THR A 371 -32.57 -9.29 14.60
CA THR A 371 -31.16 -9.73 14.58
C THR A 371 -30.33 -8.84 15.49
N CYS A 372 -29.89 -9.37 16.63
CA CYS A 372 -29.00 -8.69 17.58
C CYS A 372 -27.51 -8.95 17.26
N PHE A 373 -27.22 -9.07 15.97
CA PHE A 373 -25.90 -9.31 15.40
C PHE A 373 -25.84 -8.48 14.11
N ALA A 374 -24.65 -8.05 13.71
CA ALA A 374 -24.45 -7.63 12.33
C ALA A 374 -24.89 -8.79 11.43
N GLN A 375 -25.60 -8.50 10.33
CA GLN A 375 -25.91 -9.54 9.35
C GLN A 375 -24.59 -10.15 8.89
N ASP A 376 -24.51 -11.49 8.97
CA ASP A 376 -23.34 -12.35 8.73
C ASP A 376 -22.09 -11.63 8.19
N ILE A 377 -21.04 -11.55 9.01
CA ILE A 377 -19.67 -11.35 8.53
C ILE A 377 -19.24 -12.67 7.86
N VAL A 378 -19.82 -12.91 6.68
CA VAL A 378 -19.22 -13.74 5.63
C VAL A 378 -18.27 -12.80 4.90
N GLU A 379 -17.17 -12.56 5.58
CA GLU A 379 -15.98 -11.83 5.17
C GLU A 379 -14.83 -12.69 5.73
N ASN A 380 -13.77 -12.85 4.96
CA ASN A 380 -13.03 -14.12 4.88
C ASN A 380 -12.55 -14.68 6.22
N CYS A 381 -12.43 -16.01 6.26
CA CYS A 381 -11.87 -16.68 7.42
C CYS A 381 -10.44 -16.21 7.64
N VAL A 382 -10.17 -15.53 8.77
CA VAL A 382 -8.83 -14.99 9.05
C VAL A 382 -7.77 -16.08 8.91
N ASN A 383 -6.58 -15.67 8.49
CA ASN A 383 -5.44 -16.53 8.30
C ASN A 383 -5.15 -17.38 9.53
N LEU A 384 -4.37 -18.43 9.29
CA LEU A 384 -3.90 -19.33 10.33
C LEU A 384 -3.18 -18.57 11.47
N ASP A 385 -2.46 -17.50 11.15
CA ASP A 385 -1.78 -16.62 12.12
C ASP A 385 -2.70 -15.59 12.83
N GLY A 386 -3.93 -15.39 12.33
CA GLY A 386 -4.93 -14.45 12.83
C GLY A 386 -5.04 -13.12 12.08
N SER A 387 -4.28 -12.91 10.99
CA SER A 387 -4.43 -11.74 10.10
C SER A 387 -5.67 -11.86 9.18
N PRO A 388 -6.28 -10.75 8.70
CA PRO A 388 -7.38 -10.82 7.74
C PRO A 388 -6.93 -11.46 6.43
N ASN A 389 -7.70 -12.42 5.91
CA ASN A 389 -7.34 -13.11 4.65
C ASN A 389 -7.62 -12.23 3.44
N VAL A 390 -6.57 -11.91 2.70
CA VAL A 390 -6.58 -11.11 1.48
C VAL A 390 -6.77 -12.04 0.28
N PHE A 391 -7.76 -11.76 -0.58
CA PHE A 391 -8.00 -12.58 -1.78
C PHE A 391 -6.70 -12.77 -2.61
N PRO A 392 -6.49 -13.95 -3.22
CA PRO A 392 -5.35 -14.16 -4.11
C PRO A 392 -5.44 -13.20 -5.30
N VAL A 393 -4.29 -12.81 -5.83
CA VAL A 393 -4.20 -12.03 -7.07
C VAL A 393 -3.56 -12.91 -8.14
N ALA A 394 -4.35 -13.23 -9.17
CA ALA A 394 -3.95 -14.03 -10.32
C ALA A 394 -3.30 -13.14 -11.39
N ALA A 395 -2.25 -13.63 -12.04
CA ALA A 395 -1.50 -12.89 -13.05
C ALA A 395 -1.31 -13.71 -14.33
N ASN A 396 -1.51 -13.06 -15.49
CA ASN A 396 -1.47 -13.73 -16.79
C ASN A 396 -0.11 -14.39 -17.07
N ASP A 397 -0.18 -15.60 -17.60
CA ASP A 397 0.92 -16.53 -17.81
C ASP A 397 1.42 -16.49 -19.26
N SER A 398 2.73 -16.68 -19.46
CA SER A 398 3.32 -16.84 -20.79
C SER A 398 4.37 -17.96 -20.82
N TYR A 399 4.12 -18.98 -21.63
CA TYR A 399 5.05 -20.09 -21.89
C TYR A 399 5.48 -20.15 -23.34
N GLN A 400 6.66 -20.71 -23.61
CA GLN A 400 7.16 -20.94 -24.96
C GLN A 400 7.72 -22.36 -25.10
N THR A 401 7.50 -22.99 -26.25
CA THR A 401 8.01 -24.34 -26.56
C THR A 401 8.32 -24.49 -28.05
N GLU A 402 9.08 -25.51 -28.41
CA GLU A 402 9.35 -25.87 -29.80
C GLU A 402 8.20 -26.75 -30.38
N GLU A 403 8.02 -26.78 -31.70
CA GLU A 403 7.08 -27.68 -32.38
C GLU A 403 7.24 -29.13 -31.91
N ASP A 404 6.12 -29.84 -31.69
CA ASP A 404 6.06 -31.21 -31.14
C ASP A 404 6.71 -31.39 -29.74
N VAL A 405 7.21 -30.32 -29.10
CA VAL A 405 7.80 -30.34 -27.75
C VAL A 405 6.78 -29.87 -26.72
N SER A 406 6.60 -30.67 -25.66
CA SER A 406 5.77 -30.35 -24.51
C SER A 406 6.47 -29.41 -23.53
N VAL A 407 5.75 -28.41 -23.00
CA VAL A 407 6.26 -27.46 -21.99
C VAL A 407 5.67 -27.71 -20.60
N GLU A 408 6.54 -27.68 -19.61
CA GLU A 408 6.20 -27.67 -18.19
C GLU A 408 5.82 -26.24 -17.78
N MET A 409 4.67 -26.09 -17.13
CA MET A 409 4.07 -24.83 -16.74
C MET A 409 3.94 -24.72 -15.23
N THR A 410 4.05 -23.51 -14.69
CA THR A 410 3.98 -23.19 -13.26
C THR A 410 3.14 -21.94 -13.03
N PRO A 411 1.81 -21.97 -13.24
CA PRO A 411 0.98 -20.76 -13.22
C PRO A 411 1.14 -19.91 -11.95
N LEU A 412 1.16 -20.61 -10.80
CA LEU A 412 1.38 -20.08 -9.45
C LEU A 412 2.81 -19.52 -9.21
N SER A 413 3.52 -19.02 -10.23
CA SER A 413 4.90 -18.51 -10.13
C SER A 413 5.01 -16.99 -10.22
N ASN A 414 3.98 -16.32 -10.75
CA ASN A 414 3.81 -14.87 -10.83
C ASN A 414 2.56 -14.37 -10.09
N ASP A 415 1.70 -15.28 -9.62
CA ASP A 415 0.59 -15.00 -8.72
C ASP A 415 1.05 -14.65 -7.30
N ASN A 416 0.15 -14.07 -6.50
CA ASN A 416 0.47 -13.62 -5.15
C ASN A 416 -0.66 -13.91 -4.13
N ASP A 417 -0.35 -14.62 -3.03
CA ASP A 417 -1.17 -14.56 -1.81
C ASP A 417 -0.95 -13.22 -1.10
N GLY A 418 -2.03 -12.50 -0.80
CA GLY A 418 -1.93 -11.21 -0.10
C GLY A 418 -1.58 -11.34 1.39
N ASP A 419 -1.45 -12.58 1.87
CA ASP A 419 -1.32 -12.95 3.27
C ASP A 419 0.15 -13.06 3.74
N GLY A 420 1.09 -13.16 2.80
CA GLY A 420 2.53 -13.12 3.10
C GLY A 420 3.06 -14.44 3.66
N GLY A 421 2.54 -15.58 3.16
CA GLY A 421 2.94 -16.91 3.59
C GLY A 421 4.46 -17.14 3.51
N VAL A 422 5.02 -17.93 4.44
CA VAL A 422 6.49 -18.11 4.58
C VAL A 422 7.19 -18.73 3.37
N ASN A 423 6.44 -19.18 2.35
CA ASN A 423 6.90 -19.26 0.96
C ASN A 423 5.68 -18.91 0.07
N GLY A 424 5.60 -17.66 -0.44
CA GLY A 424 4.43 -17.07 -1.14
C GLY A 424 4.07 -17.65 -2.52
N ALA A 425 4.01 -18.97 -2.61
CA ALA A 425 3.43 -19.80 -3.68
C ALA A 425 3.01 -21.19 -3.14
N ALA A 426 3.12 -21.42 -1.82
CA ALA A 426 2.79 -22.69 -1.17
C ALA A 426 1.35 -22.77 -0.64
N ASP A 427 0.69 -21.61 -0.52
CA ASP A 427 -0.66 -21.47 0.01
C ASP A 427 -1.71 -21.23 -1.10
N LEU A 428 -1.26 -21.01 -2.35
CA LEU A 428 -2.08 -20.90 -3.55
C LEU A 428 -2.33 -22.27 -4.20
N SER A 429 -3.49 -22.45 -4.84
CA SER A 429 -3.84 -23.68 -5.59
C SER A 429 -4.83 -23.42 -6.73
N ILE A 430 -4.64 -24.08 -7.87
CA ILE A 430 -5.51 -23.92 -9.04
C ILE A 430 -6.80 -24.73 -8.87
N VAL A 431 -7.94 -24.05 -8.98
CA VAL A 431 -9.30 -24.58 -8.87
C VAL A 431 -9.78 -25.16 -10.21
N SER A 432 -9.50 -24.50 -11.33
CA SER A 432 -9.91 -24.94 -12.67
C SER A 432 -8.95 -24.45 -13.76
N ILE A 433 -8.96 -25.11 -14.91
CA ILE A 433 -8.28 -24.64 -16.13
C ILE A 433 -9.25 -24.85 -17.31
N ASN A 434 -9.41 -23.83 -18.16
CA ASN A 434 -10.37 -23.78 -19.26
C ASN A 434 -11.82 -24.09 -18.81
N GLY A 435 -12.19 -23.62 -17.60
CA GLY A 435 -13.48 -23.93 -16.95
C GLY A 435 -13.67 -25.41 -16.58
N ILE A 436 -12.63 -26.24 -16.64
CA ILE A 436 -12.63 -27.63 -16.18
C ILE A 436 -11.96 -27.67 -14.81
N ALA A 437 -12.78 -27.87 -13.77
CA ALA A 437 -12.30 -28.01 -12.39
C ALA A 437 -11.15 -29.01 -12.31
N LEU A 438 -10.06 -28.61 -11.66
CA LEU A 438 -8.96 -29.51 -11.36
C LEU A 438 -9.41 -30.44 -10.24
N THR A 439 -9.35 -31.74 -10.51
CA THR A 439 -9.72 -32.75 -9.53
C THR A 439 -8.71 -32.87 -8.36
N GLY A 440 -7.72 -31.98 -8.28
CA GLY A 440 -6.47 -32.11 -7.52
C GLY A 440 -5.50 -33.16 -8.11
N ASN A 441 -5.78 -33.59 -9.35
CA ASN A 441 -5.57 -34.97 -9.77
C ASN A 441 -5.33 -35.13 -11.29
N ALA A 442 -4.88 -36.31 -11.78
CA ALA A 442 -4.15 -36.39 -13.06
C ALA A 442 -5.10 -36.29 -14.23
N GLN A 443 -5.08 -35.12 -14.84
CA GLN A 443 -6.10 -34.67 -15.74
C GLN A 443 -5.44 -34.47 -17.09
N VAL A 444 -5.78 -35.36 -18.02
CA VAL A 444 -5.57 -35.15 -19.44
C VAL A 444 -6.87 -34.63 -20.02
N PHE A 445 -6.89 -33.36 -20.42
CA PHE A 445 -8.06 -32.69 -21.01
C PHE A 445 -7.64 -31.76 -22.15
N THR A 446 -8.52 -31.65 -23.15
CA THR A 446 -8.30 -30.78 -24.30
C THR A 446 -8.52 -29.33 -23.92
N VAL A 447 -7.51 -28.50 -24.19
CA VAL A 447 -7.59 -27.05 -24.27
C VAL A 447 -7.53 -26.64 -25.74
N PRO A 448 -7.64 -25.36 -26.12
CA PRO A 448 -7.36 -24.94 -27.49
C PRO A 448 -5.95 -25.37 -27.92
N ASN A 449 -5.83 -25.85 -29.18
CA ASN A 449 -4.59 -26.25 -29.87
C ASN A 449 -3.67 -27.25 -29.15
N GLY A 450 -4.13 -27.92 -28.09
CA GLY A 450 -3.35 -28.93 -27.38
C GLY A 450 -4.14 -29.68 -26.31
N LEU A 451 -3.40 -30.29 -25.39
CA LEU A 451 -3.95 -30.92 -24.20
C LEU A 451 -3.11 -30.55 -22.98
N ILE A 452 -3.79 -30.18 -21.90
CA ILE A 452 -3.17 -30.15 -20.59
C ILE A 452 -3.07 -31.59 -20.12
N SER A 453 -1.88 -31.95 -19.66
CA SER A 453 -1.53 -33.20 -19.00
C SER A 453 -0.96 -32.85 -17.63
N ILE A 454 -1.82 -32.80 -16.62
CA ILE A 454 -1.35 -32.67 -15.23
C ILE A 454 -0.76 -34.03 -14.81
N ASP A 455 0.54 -34.03 -14.55
CA ASP A 455 1.26 -35.17 -14.00
C ASP A 455 0.82 -35.49 -12.57
N ALA A 456 1.17 -36.70 -12.15
CA ALA A 456 0.88 -37.23 -10.84
C ALA A 456 1.42 -36.40 -9.65
N SER A 457 2.53 -35.72 -9.87
CA SER A 457 3.26 -34.92 -8.88
C SER A 457 2.67 -33.50 -8.77
N GLY A 458 1.66 -33.17 -9.58
CA GLY A 458 1.08 -31.83 -9.73
C GLY A 458 1.73 -30.99 -10.83
N VAL A 459 2.71 -31.53 -11.57
CA VAL A 459 3.38 -30.80 -12.66
C VAL A 459 2.41 -30.63 -13.82
N ILE A 460 2.13 -29.39 -14.21
CA ILE A 460 1.21 -29.09 -15.31
C ILE A 460 2.03 -29.07 -16.59
N THR A 461 1.78 -30.01 -17.51
CA THR A 461 2.44 -30.03 -18.82
C THR A 461 1.43 -29.72 -19.91
N PHE A 462 1.69 -28.68 -20.71
CA PHE A 462 1.00 -28.52 -21.98
C PHE A 462 1.69 -29.36 -23.05
N ILE A 463 0.91 -30.17 -23.76
CA ILE A 463 1.37 -30.89 -24.95
C ILE A 463 0.62 -30.31 -26.15
N PRO A 464 1.30 -29.67 -27.12
CA PRO A 464 0.65 -29.18 -28.33
C PRO A 464 0.02 -30.32 -29.13
N VAL A 465 -0.95 -29.99 -29.99
CA VAL A 465 -1.34 -30.92 -31.07
C VAL A 465 -0.11 -31.14 -31.97
N VAL A 466 0.08 -32.36 -32.45
CA VAL A 466 1.22 -32.69 -33.34
C VAL A 466 1.14 -31.85 -34.61
N GLY A 467 2.23 -31.13 -34.93
CA GLY A 467 2.27 -30.16 -36.03
C GLY A 467 1.52 -28.84 -35.76
N PHE A 468 1.32 -28.45 -34.49
CA PHE A 468 0.84 -27.12 -34.13
C PHE A 468 2.02 -26.18 -33.83
N THR A 469 2.09 -25.08 -34.56
CA THR A 469 2.87 -23.86 -34.25
C THR A 469 1.92 -22.67 -34.13
N GLY A 470 2.36 -21.60 -33.46
CA GLY A 470 1.53 -20.42 -33.15
C GLY A 470 1.12 -20.34 -31.68
N VAL A 471 0.17 -19.46 -31.37
CA VAL A 471 -0.25 -19.15 -29.99
C VAL A 471 -1.52 -19.92 -29.60
N THR A 472 -1.64 -20.28 -28.33
CA THR A 472 -2.89 -20.77 -27.74
C THR A 472 -3.13 -20.19 -26.35
N THR A 473 -4.40 -19.93 -26.02
CA THR A 473 -4.82 -19.29 -24.77
C THR A 473 -5.98 -20.03 -24.10
N PHE A 474 -6.00 -20.02 -22.76
CA PHE A 474 -7.11 -20.50 -21.93
C PHE A 474 -6.96 -20.03 -20.49
N ASP A 475 -8.07 -19.79 -19.81
CA ASP A 475 -8.07 -19.27 -18.44
C ASP A 475 -7.79 -20.35 -17.38
N TYR A 476 -7.38 -19.94 -16.19
CA TYR A 476 -7.41 -20.75 -14.98
C TYR A 476 -8.01 -19.95 -13.81
N GLU A 477 -8.74 -20.65 -12.95
CA GLU A 477 -9.27 -20.14 -11.68
C GLU A 477 -8.37 -20.65 -10.56
N MET A 478 -8.04 -19.82 -9.56
CA MET A 478 -7.18 -20.19 -8.44
C MET A 478 -7.73 -19.71 -7.10
N THR A 479 -7.35 -20.37 -6.02
CA THR A 479 -7.73 -20.07 -4.64
C THR A 479 -6.51 -20.07 -3.72
N ASP A 480 -6.55 -19.25 -2.69
CA ASP A 480 -5.67 -19.38 -1.53
C ASP A 480 -6.07 -20.60 -0.68
N ASN A 481 -5.51 -20.72 0.53
CA ASN A 481 -5.81 -21.82 1.43
C ASN A 481 -7.12 -21.63 2.26
N ALA A 482 -7.81 -20.49 2.14
CA ALA A 482 -8.89 -20.04 3.02
C ALA A 482 -10.27 -19.92 2.32
N ALA A 483 -11.06 -20.97 2.53
CA ALA A 483 -12.46 -21.11 2.12
C ALA A 483 -12.67 -21.22 0.60
N VAL A 484 -13.83 -21.78 0.23
CA VAL A 484 -14.18 -22.15 -1.15
C VAL A 484 -14.66 -20.93 -1.97
N ASP A 485 -14.59 -19.73 -1.39
CA ASP A 485 -15.10 -18.47 -1.94
C ASP A 485 -13.97 -17.44 -2.23
N SER A 486 -12.70 -17.80 -2.02
CA SER A 486 -11.52 -16.94 -2.22
C SER A 486 -10.86 -17.15 -3.60
N ILE A 487 -11.60 -16.86 -4.68
CA ILE A 487 -11.20 -17.23 -6.05
C ILE A 487 -10.88 -16.00 -6.93
N ASP A 488 -9.75 -16.05 -7.64
CA ASP A 488 -9.40 -15.13 -8.74
C ASP A 488 -9.08 -15.90 -10.04
N THR A 489 -8.93 -15.20 -11.17
CA THR A 489 -8.84 -15.80 -12.52
C THR A 489 -7.85 -15.08 -13.43
N ALA A 490 -6.95 -15.83 -14.08
CA ALA A 490 -5.98 -15.31 -15.07
C ALA A 490 -5.89 -16.20 -16.31
N THR A 491 -5.28 -15.70 -17.39
CA THR A 491 -5.16 -16.39 -18.68
C THR A 491 -3.75 -16.96 -18.88
N ILE A 492 -3.66 -18.26 -19.22
CA ILE A 492 -2.43 -18.90 -19.71
C ILE A 492 -2.29 -18.70 -21.21
N THR A 493 -1.15 -18.17 -21.64
CA THR A 493 -0.74 -18.02 -23.04
C THR A 493 0.45 -18.94 -23.33
N ILE A 494 0.44 -19.64 -24.46
CA ILE A 494 1.52 -20.55 -24.86
C ILE A 494 1.86 -20.35 -26.34
N THR A 495 3.12 -20.02 -26.62
CA THR A 495 3.65 -19.84 -27.98
C THR A 495 4.47 -21.07 -28.39
N VAL A 496 4.07 -21.73 -29.47
CA VAL A 496 4.79 -22.89 -30.03
C VAL A 496 5.56 -22.44 -31.28
N VAL A 497 6.89 -22.50 -31.24
CA VAL A 497 7.79 -21.99 -32.28
C VAL A 497 8.50 -23.09 -33.07
N GLU A 498 8.77 -22.84 -34.35
CA GLU A 498 9.52 -23.76 -35.22
C GLU A 498 11.04 -23.73 -34.91
N THR A 499 11.73 -24.87 -35.06
CA THR A 499 13.17 -24.97 -34.75
C THR A 499 14.07 -24.57 -35.92
N VAL A 500 14.94 -23.57 -35.71
CA VAL A 500 15.79 -22.98 -36.79
C VAL A 500 17.26 -23.46 -36.73
N ASN A 501 17.84 -23.74 -37.89
CA ASN A 501 19.19 -24.30 -38.05
C ASN A 501 20.30 -23.22 -38.23
N PRO A 502 21.31 -23.11 -37.35
CA PRO A 502 22.28 -22.00 -37.34
C PRO A 502 23.39 -22.07 -38.40
N CYS A 503 23.22 -22.85 -39.47
CA CYS A 503 24.11 -22.87 -40.64
C CYS A 503 23.40 -22.40 -41.93
N ASP A 504 22.27 -21.73 -41.79
CA ASP A 504 21.49 -21.18 -42.92
C ASP A 504 21.82 -19.68 -43.15
N PRO A 505 21.99 -19.22 -44.41
CA PRO A 505 22.27 -17.82 -44.73
C PRO A 505 21.16 -16.83 -44.33
N LEU A 506 19.95 -17.28 -43.98
CA LEU A 506 18.90 -16.41 -43.43
C LEU A 506 19.16 -15.93 -41.99
N SER A 507 20.21 -16.44 -41.33
CA SER A 507 20.57 -16.09 -39.94
C SER A 507 21.15 -14.67 -39.71
N GLY A 508 21.11 -13.78 -40.72
CA GLY A 508 21.50 -12.37 -40.58
C GLY A 508 23.01 -12.09 -40.49
N ASN A 509 23.85 -13.12 -40.53
CA ASN A 509 25.30 -12.96 -40.72
C ASN A 509 25.60 -12.69 -42.20
N PRO A 510 26.54 -11.79 -42.53
CA PRO A 510 26.89 -11.53 -43.92
C PRO A 510 27.51 -12.77 -44.61
N ASP A 511 27.25 -12.85 -45.91
CA ASP A 511 27.95 -13.66 -46.91
C ASP A 511 28.43 -12.63 -47.96
N THR A 512 29.72 -12.31 -47.92
CA THR A 512 30.29 -11.13 -48.59
C THR A 512 30.55 -11.34 -50.09
N ASP A 513 30.65 -12.59 -50.56
CA ASP A 513 30.88 -12.92 -51.99
C ASP A 513 29.73 -13.70 -52.66
N GLY A 514 28.85 -14.33 -51.89
CA GLY A 514 27.61 -14.97 -52.35
C GLY A 514 27.72 -16.45 -52.69
N ASP A 515 28.67 -17.18 -52.11
CA ASP A 515 28.90 -18.63 -52.26
C ASP A 515 27.83 -19.50 -51.56
N GLY A 516 27.22 -19.00 -50.47
CA GLY A 516 26.28 -19.74 -49.63
C GLY A 516 26.83 -20.20 -48.28
N ILE A 517 28.01 -19.71 -47.87
CA ILE A 517 28.62 -19.90 -46.55
C ILE A 517 28.88 -18.51 -45.95
N THR A 518 28.28 -18.20 -44.79
CA THR A 518 28.45 -16.90 -44.13
C THR A 518 29.89 -16.66 -43.65
N ASP A 519 30.35 -15.41 -43.69
CA ASP A 519 31.71 -14.93 -43.39
C ASP A 519 32.33 -15.49 -42.10
N VAL A 520 31.51 -15.85 -41.10
CA VAL A 520 31.98 -16.42 -39.82
C VAL A 520 32.62 -17.82 -39.94
N CYS A 521 32.61 -18.42 -41.15
CA CYS A 521 33.09 -19.77 -41.43
C CYS A 521 34.12 -19.89 -42.58
N ASP A 522 34.49 -18.80 -43.29
CA ASP A 522 35.52 -18.83 -44.33
C ASP A 522 36.91 -18.39 -43.82
N LEU A 523 37.94 -18.46 -44.68
CA LEU A 523 39.37 -18.37 -44.34
C LEU A 523 40.29 -17.81 -45.47
N ASP A 524 39.76 -17.16 -46.53
CA ASP A 524 40.52 -16.58 -47.66
C ASP A 524 39.67 -15.51 -48.40
N ASP A 525 39.09 -14.58 -47.62
CA ASP A 525 37.81 -13.87 -47.83
C ASP A 525 37.67 -12.96 -49.09
N ASP A 526 38.69 -12.82 -49.94
CA ASP A 526 38.59 -12.17 -51.26
C ASP A 526 39.10 -13.01 -52.46
N ASN A 527 39.66 -14.19 -52.18
CA ASN A 527 40.16 -15.16 -53.17
C ASN A 527 41.22 -14.60 -54.15
N ASP A 528 41.97 -13.55 -53.77
CA ASP A 528 43.20 -13.10 -54.46
C ASP A 528 44.29 -14.18 -54.46
N GLY A 529 44.32 -14.98 -53.38
CA GLY A 529 45.22 -16.12 -53.16
C GLY A 529 46.32 -15.88 -52.14
N ILE A 530 46.13 -14.96 -51.18
CA ILE A 530 47.01 -14.71 -50.03
C ILE A 530 46.17 -14.55 -48.75
N LEU A 531 46.18 -15.59 -47.92
CA LEU A 531 45.55 -15.62 -46.59
C LEU A 531 45.87 -14.37 -45.74
N ASP A 532 44.85 -13.82 -45.09
CA ASP A 532 44.78 -12.50 -44.41
C ASP A 532 45.87 -12.24 -43.36
N VAL A 533 46.48 -13.31 -42.86
CA VAL A 533 47.56 -13.27 -41.87
C VAL A 533 48.85 -12.58 -42.38
N ASP A 534 49.08 -12.52 -43.70
CA ASP A 534 50.29 -11.93 -44.30
C ASP A 534 50.14 -10.46 -44.78
N GLU A 535 48.93 -9.86 -44.73
CA GLU A 535 48.63 -8.48 -45.19
C GLU A 535 49.19 -7.37 -44.26
N CYS A 536 49.47 -7.66 -42.99
CA CYS A 536 49.76 -6.66 -41.97
C CYS A 536 51.24 -6.16 -41.93
N GLY A 537 51.64 -5.16 -42.76
CA GLY A 537 52.98 -4.56 -42.60
C GLY A 537 53.37 -3.24 -43.33
N GLU A 538 53.86 -2.26 -42.53
CA GLU A 538 54.82 -1.17 -42.91
C GLU A 538 54.32 -0.08 -43.92
N SER A 539 54.87 1.15 -44.11
CA SER A 539 55.88 2.05 -43.49
C SER A 539 55.80 3.46 -44.16
N ASN A 540 56.35 4.62 -43.73
CA ASN A 540 57.03 5.15 -42.53
C ASN A 540 57.12 6.73 -42.61
N LEU A 541 57.99 7.38 -41.80
CA LEU A 541 58.47 8.79 -41.86
C LEU A 541 57.46 9.91 -41.51
N ILE A 542 57.57 10.72 -40.44
CA ILE A 542 58.66 11.20 -39.54
C ILE A 542 59.56 12.32 -40.11
N LEU A 543 59.50 13.51 -39.47
CA LEU A 543 60.60 14.43 -39.03
C LEU A 543 60.11 15.91 -38.98
N GLY A 544 60.25 16.67 -37.88
CA GLY A 544 60.72 16.36 -36.52
C GLY A 544 61.03 17.61 -35.67
N ALA A 545 61.32 17.39 -34.37
CA ALA A 545 61.66 18.38 -33.32
C ALA A 545 60.50 19.28 -32.82
N ASP A 546 60.43 19.70 -31.55
CA ASP A 546 61.41 19.59 -30.44
C ASP A 546 60.75 19.49 -29.05
N LEU A 547 61.52 19.03 -28.04
CA LEU A 547 61.27 18.99 -26.59
C LEU A 547 60.10 18.15 -26.03
N VAL A 548 60.35 17.51 -24.88
CA VAL A 548 59.41 16.63 -24.14
C VAL A 548 59.54 16.85 -22.63
N LEU A 549 58.42 16.99 -21.93
CA LEU A 549 58.16 16.45 -20.58
C LEU A 549 56.67 16.59 -20.23
N ASN A 550 56.09 15.55 -19.62
CA ASN A 550 54.67 15.47 -19.23
C ASN A 550 54.30 16.56 -18.21
N GLY A 551 53.06 17.05 -18.14
CA GLY A 551 51.84 16.77 -18.92
C GLY A 551 50.67 17.60 -18.37
N ASP A 552 49.45 17.45 -18.93
CA ASP A 552 48.27 18.31 -18.70
C ASP A 552 48.33 19.70 -19.39
N PHE A 553 47.26 20.51 -19.27
CA PHE A 553 47.00 21.89 -19.74
C PHE A 553 46.40 22.11 -21.16
N SER A 554 45.06 22.01 -21.20
CA SER A 554 44.09 23.12 -21.40
C SER A 554 44.32 24.33 -22.34
N GLU A 555 43.18 24.87 -22.81
CA GLU A 555 42.92 26.23 -23.38
C GLU A 555 43.31 26.56 -24.85
N GLY A 556 42.30 26.99 -25.63
CA GLY A 556 42.43 28.26 -26.38
C GLY A 556 41.79 28.43 -27.77
N TYR A 557 40.66 29.16 -27.81
CA TYR A 557 40.32 30.20 -28.82
C TYR A 557 39.95 29.89 -30.31
N ARG A 558 38.64 30.09 -30.57
CA ARG A 558 38.01 31.01 -31.57
C ARG A 558 37.92 30.72 -33.09
N TYR A 559 36.65 30.74 -33.55
CA TYR A 559 36.08 31.20 -34.84
C TYR A 559 36.13 30.37 -36.15
N TRP A 560 34.92 29.94 -36.55
CA TRP A 560 34.29 29.95 -37.90
C TRP A 560 34.93 29.22 -39.11
N LYS A 561 34.13 28.34 -39.74
CA LYS A 561 34.39 27.71 -41.04
C LYS A 561 34.10 28.64 -42.23
N SER A 562 35.01 28.69 -43.19
CA SER A 562 34.78 28.80 -44.66
C SER A 562 36.10 28.34 -45.35
N ASP A 563 36.19 27.96 -46.63
CA ASP A 563 35.35 28.29 -47.80
C ASP A 563 35.67 27.37 -49.03
N PHE A 564 34.95 27.58 -50.16
CA PHE A 564 35.42 27.44 -51.57
C PHE A 564 35.33 26.13 -52.44
N ASN A 565 34.16 25.98 -53.09
CA ASN A 565 33.92 25.91 -54.56
C ASN A 565 34.37 24.75 -55.53
N ARG A 566 33.34 23.98 -55.98
CA ARG A 566 32.82 23.72 -57.37
C ARG A 566 33.72 23.35 -58.58
N GLY A 567 33.29 22.35 -59.40
CA GLY A 567 33.37 22.50 -60.88
C GLY A 567 33.17 21.32 -61.89
N ARG A 568 31.92 20.94 -62.21
CA ARG A 568 31.42 20.17 -63.43
C ARG A 568 31.70 18.65 -63.49
N GLY A 569 30.83 17.78 -64.06
CA GLY A 569 29.41 17.94 -64.46
C GLY A 569 28.90 16.99 -65.58
N CYS A 570 27.62 16.55 -65.48
CA CYS A 570 26.83 15.68 -66.40
C CYS A 570 27.25 14.19 -66.46
N GLN A 571 26.35 13.20 -66.67
CA GLN A 571 24.95 13.24 -67.11
C GLN A 571 24.11 12.08 -66.48
N ASP A 572 22.79 12.27 -66.32
CA ASP A 572 21.66 11.34 -66.07
C ASP A 572 21.88 9.99 -65.35
N GLY A 573 21.16 9.76 -64.23
CA GLY A 573 20.90 8.42 -63.66
C GLY A 573 21.38 8.20 -62.22
N ASN A 574 20.53 8.56 -61.24
CA ASN A 574 20.56 8.21 -59.81
C ASN A 574 21.91 7.87 -59.13
N CYS A 575 22.52 8.85 -58.43
CA CYS A 575 23.29 8.60 -57.19
C CYS A 575 23.64 9.91 -56.46
N ALA A 576 23.50 9.94 -55.12
CA ALA A 576 23.82 11.03 -54.17
C ALA A 576 23.10 12.40 -54.35
N GLY A 577 22.49 12.93 -53.28
CA GLY A 577 21.70 14.18 -53.39
C GLY A 577 21.36 15.00 -52.12
N THR A 578 21.56 14.49 -50.90
CA THR A 578 21.42 15.17 -49.58
C THR A 578 20.11 15.92 -49.27
N ASN A 579 19.37 15.49 -48.24
CA ASN A 579 19.45 16.10 -46.89
C ASN A 579 18.44 15.44 -45.89
N PRO A 580 18.91 14.71 -44.83
CA PRO A 580 18.06 14.26 -43.72
C PRO A 580 17.83 15.36 -42.67
N LEU A 581 17.20 15.04 -41.53
CA LEU A 581 16.47 15.94 -40.61
C LEU A 581 15.04 16.20 -41.13
N ASP A 582 14.06 15.32 -40.88
CA ASP A 582 13.78 14.50 -39.67
C ASP A 582 13.23 15.35 -38.51
N THR A 583 11.90 15.32 -38.40
CA THR A 583 11.10 14.95 -37.21
C THR A 583 11.89 14.73 -35.90
N SER A 584 11.62 15.47 -34.81
CA SER A 584 10.51 15.33 -33.84
C SER A 584 10.60 14.09 -32.93
N GLY A 585 11.26 14.29 -31.79
CA GLY A 585 11.18 13.50 -30.55
C GLY A 585 11.54 14.47 -29.40
N SER A 586 10.77 14.59 -28.32
CA SER A 586 10.47 13.60 -27.26
C SER A 586 11.56 13.54 -26.18
N CYS A 587 11.22 12.99 -25.01
CA CYS A 587 11.77 13.40 -23.72
C CYS A 587 13.09 12.72 -23.32
N SER A 588 13.84 13.36 -22.42
CA SER A 588 14.76 12.66 -21.51
C SER A 588 14.92 13.42 -20.19
N ALA A 589 14.71 12.72 -19.08
CA ALA A 589 15.09 13.19 -17.75
C ALA A 589 16.54 12.81 -17.44
N GLN A 590 17.21 13.59 -16.58
CA GLN A 590 18.11 13.12 -15.50
C GLN A 590 18.75 14.32 -14.77
N GLY A 591 19.37 14.06 -13.62
CA GLY A 591 20.15 15.05 -12.85
C GLY A 591 21.39 15.58 -13.59
N TRP A 592 22.22 16.45 -13.02
CA TRP A 592 22.51 16.63 -11.58
C TRP A 592 22.73 18.11 -11.20
N VAL A 593 22.29 18.47 -9.98
CA VAL A 593 22.88 19.41 -9.00
C VAL A 593 23.75 20.60 -9.50
N ALA A 594 23.31 21.82 -9.13
CA ALA A 594 24.07 23.06 -8.80
C ALA A 594 24.00 24.33 -9.72
N VAL A 595 23.20 25.30 -9.25
CA VAL A 595 23.47 26.76 -9.19
C VAL A 595 23.36 27.64 -10.47
N SER A 596 22.14 28.17 -10.71
CA SER A 596 21.83 29.52 -11.27
C SER A 596 22.16 29.81 -12.76
N PRO A 597 21.72 30.96 -13.37
CA PRO A 597 20.67 31.92 -13.04
C PRO A 597 19.68 32.25 -14.22
N PHE A 598 18.61 33.05 -13.96
CA PHE A 598 17.91 34.01 -14.86
C PHE A 598 18.04 33.85 -16.42
N SER A 599 16.99 33.80 -17.26
CA SER A 599 16.05 34.93 -17.48
C SER A 599 15.02 34.77 -18.64
N SER A 600 13.76 35.18 -18.37
CA SER A 600 12.87 36.06 -19.18
C SER A 600 12.26 35.69 -20.57
N ARG A 601 10.91 35.82 -20.63
CA ARG A 601 10.07 36.59 -21.63
C ARG A 601 9.92 36.08 -23.10
N ASN A 602 8.79 36.26 -23.81
CA ASN A 602 7.44 36.79 -23.50
C ASN A 602 6.39 36.54 -24.63
N GLY A 603 5.09 36.63 -24.28
CA GLY A 603 3.98 37.08 -25.15
C GLY A 603 3.08 35.97 -25.73
N GLY A 604 1.78 36.18 -26.01
CA GLY A 604 0.86 37.34 -25.84
C GLY A 604 -0.59 36.83 -25.60
N CYS A 605 -1.70 37.57 -25.67
CA CYS A 605 -2.06 38.92 -26.16
C CYS A 605 -3.04 39.59 -25.12
N ASP A 606 -3.65 40.79 -25.24
CA ASP A 606 -4.38 41.41 -26.37
C ASP A 606 -4.45 42.97 -26.28
N THR A 607 -5.42 43.62 -26.95
CA THR A 607 -5.28 44.95 -27.60
C THR A 607 -6.42 45.96 -27.30
N TYR A 608 -6.34 47.28 -27.51
CA TYR A 608 -5.24 48.28 -27.67
C TYR A 608 -5.89 49.70 -27.80
N TYR A 609 -5.06 50.76 -27.86
CA TYR A 609 -5.35 52.20 -28.06
C TYR A 609 -6.02 53.00 -26.90
N GLU A 610 -5.91 54.34 -26.78
CA GLU A 610 -4.82 55.32 -27.09
C GLU A 610 -5.23 56.76 -26.66
N TYR A 611 -4.33 57.56 -26.08
CA TYR A 611 -4.16 58.98 -26.49
C TYR A 611 -2.78 59.56 -26.07
N THR A 612 -2.27 60.52 -26.83
CA THR A 612 -0.84 60.83 -26.89
C THR A 612 -0.39 62.14 -26.22
N GLY A 613 0.52 62.03 -25.25
CA GLY A 613 1.75 62.83 -25.09
C GLY A 613 1.71 64.36 -24.87
N GLY A 614 2.82 64.91 -24.36
CA GLY A 614 3.13 66.35 -24.42
C GLY A 614 3.32 67.05 -23.08
N GLU A 615 4.58 67.21 -22.70
CA GLU A 615 5.14 67.89 -21.53
C GLU A 615 4.47 69.20 -21.03
N SER A 616 4.71 69.48 -19.74
CA SER A 616 5.02 70.79 -19.12
C SER A 616 4.00 71.47 -18.18
N ASN A 617 4.43 71.58 -16.91
CA ASN A 617 4.21 72.69 -15.96
C ASN A 617 2.83 73.37 -15.92
N GLY A 618 1.88 72.76 -15.20
CA GLY A 618 0.65 73.42 -14.74
C GLY A 618 0.50 73.34 -13.22
N SER A 619 0.69 74.44 -12.50
CA SER A 619 0.45 74.51 -11.05
C SER A 619 -1.05 74.58 -10.73
N ILE A 620 -1.55 73.74 -9.84
CA ILE A 620 -2.86 73.91 -9.21
C ILE A 620 -2.68 74.50 -7.81
N LEU A 621 -3.52 75.50 -7.50
CA LEU A 621 -3.57 76.20 -6.24
C LEU A 621 -4.97 75.99 -5.64
N ILE A 622 -5.06 75.49 -4.42
CA ILE A 622 -6.30 75.45 -3.64
C ILE A 622 -6.06 76.17 -2.31
N THR A 623 -7.05 76.92 -1.83
CA THR A 623 -6.97 77.76 -0.63
C THR A 623 -8.29 77.78 0.14
N ASP A 624 -8.27 77.34 1.40
CA ASP A 624 -9.10 77.81 2.51
C ASP A 624 -8.23 77.54 3.77
N ALA A 625 -7.95 78.46 4.71
CA ALA A 625 -8.73 79.46 5.45
C ALA A 625 -9.28 78.91 6.79
N ASN A 626 -8.70 79.44 7.88
CA ASN A 626 -8.85 79.01 9.29
C ASN A 626 -8.18 77.66 9.60
N GLN A 627 -7.35 77.49 10.64
CA GLN A 627 -7.00 78.39 11.77
C GLN A 627 -5.49 78.62 11.90
N THR A 628 -5.10 79.49 12.84
CA THR A 628 -3.72 79.97 13.03
C THR A 628 -2.90 79.11 14.00
N GLY A 629 -1.89 78.39 13.50
CA GLY A 629 -0.96 77.60 14.32
C GLY A 629 0.41 77.43 13.63
N ASN A 630 1.30 78.42 13.80
CA ASN A 630 2.61 78.46 13.14
C ASN A 630 3.52 77.27 13.52
N ASN A 631 3.96 76.48 12.54
CA ASN A 631 5.33 75.93 12.48
C ASN A 631 5.73 75.57 11.04
N VAL A 632 7.04 75.64 10.78
CA VAL A 632 7.78 75.21 9.57
C VAL A 632 8.75 74.15 10.10
N TYR A 633 8.99 72.98 9.51
CA TYR A 633 9.47 72.71 8.14
C TYR A 633 8.97 71.37 7.58
N ASN A 634 8.92 71.27 6.25
CA ASN A 634 9.25 70.03 5.54
C ASN A 634 10.36 70.37 4.51
N ASN A 635 11.32 69.47 4.27
CA ASN A 635 12.52 69.75 3.48
C ASN A 635 12.97 68.53 2.65
N ILE A 636 12.08 68.07 1.77
CA ILE A 636 12.36 67.00 0.79
C ILE A 636 13.54 67.40 -0.08
N THR A 637 14.66 66.68 0.03
CA THR A 637 15.91 67.01 -0.63
C THR A 637 16.13 66.07 -1.82
N THR A 638 15.79 66.51 -3.03
CA THR A 638 15.99 65.73 -4.27
C THR A 638 17.48 65.64 -4.62
N ALA A 639 18.12 64.52 -4.30
CA ALA A 639 19.50 64.23 -4.68
C ALA A 639 19.56 63.64 -6.10
N THR A 640 20.29 64.28 -7.01
CA THR A 640 20.40 63.82 -8.41
C THR A 640 21.60 62.89 -8.63
N GLY A 641 21.34 61.60 -8.91
CA GLY A 641 22.30 60.71 -9.57
C GLY A 641 22.26 59.26 -9.11
N GLY A 642 21.57 58.38 -9.85
CA GLY A 642 21.54 56.95 -9.51
C GLY A 642 20.53 56.07 -10.27
N GLY A 643 20.60 56.01 -11.60
CA GLY A 643 20.14 54.84 -12.40
C GLY A 643 18.64 54.55 -12.55
N CYS A 644 17.81 54.74 -11.53
CA CYS A 644 16.43 54.21 -11.47
C CYS A 644 15.36 55.28 -11.75
N SER A 645 14.14 54.84 -12.10
CA SER A 645 13.08 55.69 -12.69
C SER A 645 12.14 56.26 -11.62
N VAL A 646 11.84 57.56 -11.68
CA VAL A 646 10.99 58.23 -10.68
C VAL A 646 9.51 58.01 -10.99
N GLY A 647 8.87 57.10 -10.25
CA GLY A 647 7.44 56.75 -10.36
C GLY A 647 6.52 57.29 -9.25
N GLY A 648 6.98 58.25 -8.44
CA GLY A 648 6.29 58.62 -7.19
C GLY A 648 4.91 59.28 -7.37
N MET A 649 3.86 58.60 -6.90
CA MET A 649 2.58 59.21 -6.52
C MET A 649 2.40 59.14 -5.00
N ILE A 650 2.22 60.29 -4.35
CA ILE A 650 1.96 60.40 -2.91
C ILE A 650 0.53 60.91 -2.74
N TYR A 651 -0.30 60.17 -1.99
CA TYR A 651 -1.61 60.66 -1.53
C TYR A 651 -1.47 61.37 -0.17
N GLU A 652 -2.38 62.30 0.11
CA GLU A 652 -2.24 63.28 1.20
C GLU A 652 -2.57 62.71 2.59
N LEU A 653 -1.74 63.04 3.58
CA LEU A 653 -1.97 62.76 4.99
C LEU A 653 -3.11 63.65 5.53
N ASN A 654 -4.20 63.08 6.05
CA ASN A 654 -5.25 63.85 6.73
C ASN A 654 -5.06 63.81 8.25
N THR A 655 -4.86 64.99 8.87
CA THR A 655 -4.27 65.10 10.22
C THR A 655 -5.29 65.29 11.35
N ASP A 656 -6.36 64.49 11.38
CA ASP A 656 -7.24 64.40 12.56
C ASP A 656 -8.04 63.08 12.60
N ASN A 657 -7.67 62.17 13.49
CA ASN A 657 -8.60 61.19 14.03
C ASN A 657 -8.19 60.72 15.44
N THR A 658 -9.04 60.97 16.43
CA THR A 658 -8.93 60.42 17.79
C THR A 658 -10.11 59.50 18.14
N GLN A 659 -10.67 58.82 17.12
CA GLN A 659 -11.75 57.83 17.24
C GLN A 659 -11.45 56.58 16.39
N ALA A 660 -11.25 55.44 17.05
CA ALA A 660 -11.08 54.16 16.37
C ALA A 660 -12.39 53.67 15.74
N SER A 661 -12.35 53.32 14.45
CA SER A 661 -13.35 52.46 13.80
C SER A 661 -12.72 51.79 12.58
N ALA A 662 -12.66 50.45 12.58
CA ALA A 662 -11.94 49.64 11.60
C ALA A 662 -12.63 49.59 10.22
N ALA A 663 -12.59 50.70 9.46
CA ALA A 663 -13.36 50.84 8.21
C ALA A 663 -12.77 51.82 7.16
N ASN A 664 -11.47 52.11 7.17
CA ASN A 664 -10.86 52.95 6.12
C ASN A 664 -9.34 52.64 5.90
N PRO A 665 -8.96 51.88 4.85
CA PRO A 665 -7.56 51.50 4.59
C PRO A 665 -6.70 52.60 3.92
N ASN A 666 -7.27 53.77 3.63
CA ASN A 666 -6.70 54.74 2.68
C ASN A 666 -5.73 55.78 3.27
N ASN A 667 -5.16 55.55 4.46
CA ASN A 667 -4.30 56.53 5.14
C ASN A 667 -2.81 56.09 5.26
N SER A 668 -2.47 54.93 4.70
CA SER A 668 -1.14 54.33 4.76
C SER A 668 -0.13 54.94 3.79
N LEU A 669 1.14 55.04 4.22
CA LEU A 669 2.26 55.40 3.36
C LEU A 669 2.72 54.18 2.56
N TYR A 670 2.40 54.17 1.26
CA TYR A 670 2.96 53.20 0.32
C TYR A 670 4.43 53.53 0.02
N VAL A 671 5.29 52.51 0.02
CA VAL A 671 6.71 52.59 -0.27
C VAL A 671 7.08 51.49 -1.26
N ASP A 672 7.47 51.92 -2.46
CA ASP A 672 8.15 51.11 -3.46
C ASP A 672 9.67 51.27 -3.26
N PRO A 673 10.40 50.24 -2.78
CA PRO A 673 11.85 50.28 -2.67
C PRO A 673 12.56 49.87 -3.97
N SER A 674 11.85 49.28 -4.93
CA SER A 674 12.39 48.88 -6.23
C SER A 674 12.88 50.08 -7.05
N THR A 675 12.31 51.28 -6.87
CA THR A 675 12.67 52.45 -7.69
C THR A 675 13.82 53.31 -7.17
N ALA A 676 14.37 53.09 -5.96
CA ALA A 676 15.49 53.90 -5.45
C ALA A 676 16.37 53.26 -4.36
N VAL A 677 17.69 53.40 -4.54
CA VAL A 677 18.73 52.97 -3.57
C VAL A 677 19.06 54.04 -2.52
N ASN A 678 19.33 53.61 -1.28
CA ASN A 678 19.73 54.50 -0.17
C ASN A 678 18.73 55.65 0.11
N GLN A 679 17.45 55.48 -0.25
CA GLN A 679 16.42 56.51 -0.06
C GLN A 679 15.83 56.49 1.36
N GLU A 680 15.60 57.69 1.89
CA GLU A 680 14.79 57.95 3.08
C GLU A 680 13.34 58.21 2.67
N TYR A 681 12.42 57.35 3.12
CA TYR A 681 10.99 57.44 2.78
C TYR A 681 10.21 58.19 3.85
N TRP A 682 10.52 57.94 5.12
CA TRP A 682 9.96 58.63 6.27
C TRP A 682 11.06 59.02 7.25
N SER A 683 10.92 60.17 7.90
CA SER A 683 11.77 60.52 9.03
C SER A 683 11.16 61.58 9.94
N GLN A 684 11.53 61.54 11.21
CA GLN A 684 11.11 62.50 12.22
C GLN A 684 12.29 62.82 13.15
N THR A 685 12.51 64.10 13.46
CA THR A 685 13.48 64.49 14.48
C THR A 685 12.78 64.57 15.84
N VAL A 686 13.16 63.68 16.75
CA VAL A 686 12.73 63.70 18.15
C VAL A 686 13.73 64.54 18.93
N ALA A 687 13.25 65.65 19.50
CA ALA A 687 14.09 66.60 20.22
C ALA A 687 14.32 66.18 21.68
N GLY A 688 15.51 66.48 22.22
CA GLY A 688 15.79 66.35 23.66
C GLY A 688 15.89 64.92 24.20
N ILE A 689 16.41 63.96 23.42
CA ILE A 689 16.77 62.62 23.90
C ILE A 689 17.77 62.73 25.07
N ALA A 690 17.45 62.06 26.17
CA ALA A 690 18.31 61.90 27.34
C ALA A 690 19.22 60.67 27.18
N PRO A 691 20.47 60.71 27.69
CA PRO A 691 21.40 59.60 27.56
C PRO A 691 21.06 58.44 28.51
N ASN A 692 21.42 57.24 28.10
CA ASN A 692 21.22 55.94 28.75
C ASN A 692 19.76 55.67 29.13
N THR A 693 18.82 56.20 28.35
CA THR A 693 17.38 56.12 28.57
C THR A 693 16.75 55.21 27.52
N ASN A 694 15.78 54.39 27.92
CA ASN A 694 15.02 53.54 27.02
C ASN A 694 13.85 54.30 26.38
N TYR A 695 13.67 54.13 25.07
CA TYR A 695 12.57 54.67 24.30
C TYR A 695 11.86 53.52 23.59
N PHE A 696 10.54 53.48 23.68
CA PHE A 696 9.70 52.51 22.97
C PHE A 696 9.26 53.09 21.63
N PHE A 697 9.47 52.32 20.57
CA PHE A 697 9.02 52.58 19.20
C PHE A 697 8.01 51.51 18.80
N SER A 698 6.97 51.89 18.06
CA SER A 698 6.21 50.91 17.26
C SER A 698 5.72 51.47 15.94
N VAL A 699 5.44 50.59 14.99
CA VAL A 699 4.96 50.90 13.63
C VAL A 699 4.13 49.73 13.12
N GLU A 700 3.12 50.00 12.30
CA GLU A 700 2.38 48.95 11.59
C GLU A 700 2.82 48.90 10.14
N VAL A 701 3.08 47.70 9.63
CA VAL A 701 3.64 47.44 8.30
C VAL A 701 2.87 46.31 7.62
N MET A 702 2.64 46.44 6.32
CA MET A 702 2.00 45.45 5.45
C MET A 702 2.84 45.30 4.18
N VAL A 703 3.05 44.07 3.71
CA VAL A 703 3.68 43.77 2.42
C VAL A 703 2.58 43.66 1.35
N VAL A 704 2.82 44.13 0.13
CA VAL A 704 1.77 44.25 -0.92
C VAL A 704 2.09 43.47 -2.20
N GLU A 705 3.35 43.43 -2.64
CA GLU A 705 3.79 42.54 -3.73
C GLU A 705 5.18 41.94 -3.41
N GLU A 706 5.39 40.66 -3.75
CA GLU A 706 6.66 39.97 -3.58
C GLU A 706 7.48 39.96 -4.89
N ASP A 707 8.60 40.70 -4.91
CA ASP A 707 9.52 40.72 -6.06
C ASP A 707 10.69 39.71 -5.88
N ASN A 708 10.40 38.62 -5.15
CA ASN A 708 11.27 37.47 -4.83
C ASN A 708 12.73 37.81 -4.44
N SER A 709 12.91 38.98 -3.82
CA SER A 709 14.20 39.60 -3.53
C SER A 709 14.17 40.19 -2.12
N VAL A 710 14.80 39.54 -1.14
CA VAL A 710 14.79 39.95 0.28
C VAL A 710 15.44 41.33 0.50
N GLY A 711 14.62 42.37 0.35
CA GLY A 711 15.04 43.77 0.42
C GLY A 711 14.93 44.36 1.82
N PHE A 712 16.07 44.55 2.49
CA PHE A 712 16.09 45.02 3.88
C PHE A 712 15.75 46.52 4.02
N ILE A 713 14.51 46.79 4.43
CA ILE A 713 14.10 48.09 4.99
C ILE A 713 14.49 48.13 6.46
N SER A 714 15.01 49.28 6.91
CA SER A 714 15.56 49.42 8.27
C SER A 714 15.17 50.73 8.95
N LEU A 715 15.09 50.66 10.27
CA LEU A 715 14.92 51.81 11.16
C LEU A 715 16.30 52.30 11.62
N SER A 716 16.70 53.47 11.13
CA SER A 716 17.97 54.11 11.43
C SER A 716 17.80 55.26 12.42
N PHE A 717 18.64 55.29 13.46
CA PHE A 717 18.71 56.37 14.45
C PHE A 717 19.95 57.22 14.14
N LEU A 718 19.78 58.50 13.79
CA LEU A 718 20.87 59.37 13.34
C LEU A 718 21.05 60.63 14.19
N THR A 719 22.30 61.00 14.43
CA THR A 719 22.71 62.32 14.97
C THR A 719 23.69 62.99 14.01
N ASP A 720 23.46 64.25 13.66
CA ASP A 720 24.28 65.02 12.69
C ASP A 720 24.61 64.25 11.38
N SER A 721 23.65 63.47 10.88
CA SER A 721 23.78 62.58 9.70
C SER A 721 24.68 61.35 9.86
N SER A 722 25.19 61.07 11.06
CA SER A 722 25.84 59.80 11.42
C SER A 722 24.81 58.81 11.97
N VAL A 723 24.85 57.57 11.51
CA VAL A 723 24.02 56.47 12.06
C VAL A 723 24.63 56.02 13.38
N GLN A 724 23.83 56.05 14.45
CA GLN A 724 24.22 55.60 15.79
C GLN A 724 23.80 54.14 16.04
N SER A 725 22.63 53.76 15.54
CA SER A 725 22.15 52.37 15.50
C SER A 725 21.19 52.15 14.33
N THR A 726 21.17 50.94 13.82
CA THR A 726 20.22 50.46 12.81
C THR A 726 19.51 49.23 13.36
N VAL A 727 18.21 49.15 13.15
CA VAL A 727 17.40 47.95 13.38
C VAL A 727 16.89 47.50 12.02
N GLU A 728 17.24 46.30 11.61
CA GLU A 728 16.62 45.67 10.44
C GLU A 728 15.23 45.16 10.84
N LEU A 729 14.23 45.39 10.00
CA LEU A 729 12.86 44.92 10.22
C LEU A 729 12.70 43.46 9.76
N SER A 730 13.77 42.67 9.87
CA SER A 730 13.99 41.38 9.23
C SER A 730 13.29 40.21 9.95
N ARG A 731 11.97 40.34 10.17
CA ARG A 731 11.12 39.24 10.65
C ARG A 731 9.63 39.32 10.25
N LEU A 732 9.30 40.09 9.21
CA LEU A 732 7.97 40.06 8.60
C LEU A 732 7.91 38.87 7.64
N THR A 733 7.28 37.77 8.05
CA THR A 733 6.86 36.69 7.14
C THR A 733 5.46 36.99 6.60
N PRO A 734 5.16 36.69 5.33
CA PRO A 734 3.78 36.73 4.83
C PRO A 734 2.84 35.88 5.68
N GLY A 735 1.56 36.27 5.75
CA GLY A 735 0.51 35.33 6.13
C GLY A 735 0.42 34.25 5.04
N VAL A 736 0.35 32.98 5.43
CA VAL A 736 0.53 31.83 4.52
C VAL A 736 -0.50 31.82 3.37
N ASP A 737 -1.68 32.42 3.59
CA ASP A 737 -2.79 32.48 2.63
C ASP A 737 -2.78 33.71 1.70
N GLY A 738 -1.69 34.50 1.67
CA GLY A 738 -1.59 35.69 0.81
C GLY A 738 -2.52 36.83 1.19
N SER A 739 -2.86 36.96 2.47
CA SER A 739 -3.73 38.02 3.00
C SER A 739 -2.98 39.33 3.27
N ASP A 740 -3.52 40.46 2.77
CA ASP A 740 -3.12 41.83 3.10
C ASP A 740 -3.39 42.13 4.59
N GLU A 741 -2.52 41.68 5.52
CA GLU A 741 -2.65 41.94 6.96
C GLU A 741 -1.57 42.90 7.51
N TRP A 742 -1.97 43.72 8.49
CA TRP A 742 -1.12 44.70 9.16
C TRP A 742 -0.35 44.06 10.33
N GLN A 743 0.97 43.99 10.22
CA GLN A 743 1.86 43.47 11.27
C GLN A 743 2.48 44.63 12.08
N LYS A 744 2.31 44.60 13.41
CA LYS A 744 2.84 45.63 14.32
C LYS A 744 4.25 45.28 14.81
N VAL A 745 5.25 46.06 14.39
CA VAL A 745 6.64 45.93 14.85
C VAL A 745 6.88 46.86 16.03
N THR A 746 7.44 46.33 17.12
CA THR A 746 7.79 47.08 18.33
C THR A 746 9.29 46.96 18.64
N TYR A 747 9.93 48.05 19.07
CA TYR A 747 11.37 48.05 19.42
C TYR A 747 11.69 48.97 20.60
N VAL A 748 12.58 48.52 21.50
CA VAL A 748 13.11 49.34 22.59
C VAL A 748 14.53 49.81 22.26
N TRP A 749 14.70 51.12 22.09
CA TRP A 749 15.98 51.76 21.83
C TRP A 749 16.57 52.37 23.11
N ASN A 750 17.73 51.89 23.55
CA ASN A 750 18.52 52.60 24.56
C ASN A 750 19.42 53.65 23.87
N SER A 751 19.34 54.90 24.31
CA SER A 751 20.12 55.99 23.72
C SER A 751 21.64 55.92 23.98
N GLY A 752 22.08 55.14 24.96
CA GLY A 752 23.49 55.04 25.37
C GLY A 752 24.08 56.42 25.72
N ALA A 753 25.32 56.69 25.33
CA ALA A 753 25.92 58.01 25.57
C ALA A 753 25.29 59.17 24.73
N THR A 754 24.33 58.88 23.84
CA THR A 754 23.71 59.85 22.93
C THR A 754 22.78 60.80 23.68
N SER A 755 22.87 62.10 23.41
CA SER A 755 21.94 63.09 23.97
C SER A 755 21.75 64.28 23.02
N GLY A 756 20.57 64.91 23.08
CA GLY A 756 20.16 65.97 22.17
C GLY A 756 19.11 65.50 21.16
N ASP A 757 19.06 66.12 19.99
CA ASP A 757 18.02 65.85 19.00
C ASP A 757 18.45 64.70 18.08
N VAL A 758 17.59 63.68 17.94
CA VAL A 758 17.87 62.46 17.16
C VAL A 758 16.88 62.35 16.01
N LYS A 759 17.38 62.11 14.80
CA LYS A 759 16.56 61.85 13.63
C LYS A 759 16.29 60.36 13.50
N LEU A 760 15.05 59.95 13.75
CA LEU A 760 14.54 58.63 13.40
C LEU A 760 14.23 58.59 11.90
N SER A 761 14.52 57.48 11.23
CA SER A 761 14.43 57.40 9.77
C SER A 761 14.15 55.97 9.30
N ILE A 762 13.21 55.81 8.37
CA ILE A 762 12.93 54.54 7.68
C ILE A 762 13.53 54.63 6.27
N ARG A 763 14.41 53.67 5.94
CA ARG A 763 15.22 53.68 4.71
C ARG A 763 15.35 52.30 4.07
N ASN A 764 15.40 52.29 2.75
CA ASN A 764 16.05 51.22 1.99
C ASN A 764 17.56 51.49 2.03
N ASN A 765 18.34 50.61 2.67
CA ASN A 765 19.81 50.74 2.76
C ASN A 765 20.57 49.96 1.68
N LEU A 766 19.86 49.35 0.72
CA LEU A 766 20.44 48.54 -0.35
C LEU A 766 21.18 49.39 -1.39
N SER A 767 22.16 48.77 -2.04
CA SER A 767 22.96 49.34 -3.13
C SER A 767 22.40 49.01 -4.52
N THR A 768 21.33 48.22 -4.60
CA THR A 768 20.60 47.84 -5.83
C THR A 768 19.11 48.15 -5.70
N CYS A 769 18.49 48.46 -6.85
CA CYS A 769 17.06 48.80 -6.98
C CYS A 769 16.22 47.50 -6.96
N GLN A 770 15.98 46.96 -5.76
CA GLN A 770 15.24 45.72 -5.49
C GLN A 770 14.60 45.77 -4.08
N GLY A 771 13.49 45.06 -3.88
CA GLY A 771 12.82 44.85 -2.60
C GLY A 771 11.30 44.82 -2.74
N ASN A 772 10.59 44.22 -1.79
CA ASN A 772 9.13 44.10 -1.80
C ASN A 772 8.46 45.46 -1.53
N ASP A 773 7.33 45.72 -2.20
CA ASP A 773 6.51 46.91 -1.97
C ASP A 773 5.76 46.79 -0.63
N ILE A 774 5.77 47.85 0.18
CA ILE A 774 5.15 47.86 1.52
C ILE A 774 4.25 49.07 1.76
N ARG A 775 3.36 48.93 2.74
CA ARG A 775 2.60 50.02 3.36
C ARG A 775 3.03 50.19 4.81
N ILE A 776 3.00 51.43 5.29
CA ILE A 776 3.36 51.81 6.67
C ILE A 776 2.26 52.69 7.27
N ASP A 777 1.85 52.42 8.51
CA ASP A 777 0.94 53.27 9.30
C ASP A 777 1.28 53.26 10.81
N ASP A 778 0.57 54.05 11.62
CA ASP A 778 0.61 54.09 13.10
C ASP A 778 2.02 54.14 13.77
N VAL A 779 2.95 54.85 13.11
CA VAL A 779 4.31 55.12 13.62
C VAL A 779 4.27 55.93 14.92
N SER A 780 4.80 55.35 16.00
CA SER A 780 4.79 55.93 17.35
C SER A 780 6.17 55.80 18.03
N PHE A 781 6.52 56.80 18.84
CA PHE A 781 7.78 56.84 19.60
C PHE A 781 7.58 57.55 20.93
N SER A 782 8.01 56.94 22.03
CA SER A 782 7.81 57.46 23.39
C SER A 782 9.00 57.13 24.30
N SER A 783 9.33 58.02 25.24
CA SER A 783 10.25 57.70 26.33
C SER A 783 9.59 56.77 27.32
N ILE A 784 10.26 55.69 27.71
CA ILE A 784 9.87 54.98 28.94
C ILE A 784 10.24 55.90 30.11
N LEU A 785 9.23 56.50 30.73
CA LEU A 785 9.41 57.22 31.99
C LEU A 785 9.70 56.17 33.07
N ASN A 786 10.88 56.27 33.68
CA ASN A 786 11.22 55.44 34.85
C ASN A 786 10.18 55.65 35.96
N ALA A 787 9.86 54.57 36.68
CA ALA A 787 8.85 54.48 37.73
C ALA A 787 8.64 55.77 38.55
N GLY A 788 7.42 56.33 38.51
CA GLY A 788 7.18 57.63 39.17
C GLY A 788 5.83 58.34 39.00
N ASP A 789 4.77 57.70 38.50
CA ASP A 789 3.38 58.21 38.52
C ASP A 789 2.45 56.97 38.47
N LEU A 790 1.59 56.63 39.44
CA LEU A 790 1.10 57.38 40.61
C LEU A 790 0.91 56.45 41.82
N ALA A 791 1.85 56.43 42.78
CA ALA A 791 1.95 55.46 43.88
C ALA A 791 0.88 55.63 45.01
N CYS A 792 -0.39 55.39 44.67
CA CYS A 792 -1.50 55.28 45.62
C CYS A 792 -2.66 54.38 45.15
N LEU A 793 -2.51 53.73 43.99
CA LEU A 793 -3.50 52.84 43.37
C LEU A 793 -2.88 51.61 42.68
N SER A 794 -1.56 51.38 42.80
CA SER A 794 -0.98 50.06 42.53
C SER A 794 -1.36 49.11 43.67
N THR A 795 -1.48 47.83 43.34
CA THR A 795 -1.67 46.71 44.28
C THR A 795 -0.51 45.72 44.24
N ASP A 796 0.38 45.94 43.27
CA ASP A 796 1.71 45.39 43.03
C ASP A 796 2.48 46.61 42.48
N ASN A 797 3.49 47.09 43.22
CA ASN A 797 4.12 48.41 42.99
C ASN A 797 5.54 48.33 42.41
N ASP A 798 6.25 47.21 42.53
CA ASP A 798 7.52 46.92 41.84
C ASP A 798 7.44 45.85 40.74
N GLY A 799 6.32 45.12 40.63
CA GLY A 799 5.97 44.31 39.47
C GLY A 799 6.43 42.86 39.53
N ASP A 800 6.57 42.29 40.74
CA ASP A 800 7.06 40.90 40.94
C ASP A 800 5.94 39.84 41.00
N GLY A 801 4.67 40.27 41.02
CA GLY A 801 3.50 39.38 41.06
C GLY A 801 3.01 39.01 42.46
N CYS A 802 3.73 39.36 43.54
CA CYS A 802 3.16 39.43 44.88
C CYS A 802 2.33 40.72 45.02
N PHE A 803 1.33 40.74 45.91
CA PHE A 803 0.59 41.97 46.22
C PHE A 803 1.26 42.75 47.35
N ASP A 804 1.37 44.08 47.24
CA ASP A 804 1.88 45.02 48.28
C ASP A 804 1.33 44.69 49.68
N ALA A 805 0.05 44.28 49.73
CA ALA A 805 -0.69 43.97 50.94
C ALA A 805 -0.23 42.69 51.67
N LEU A 806 0.58 41.83 51.05
CA LEU A 806 1.20 40.64 51.66
C LEU A 806 2.62 40.91 52.14
N GLU A 807 3.31 41.87 51.51
CA GLU A 807 4.68 42.28 51.85
C GLU A 807 4.76 43.29 53.00
N GLY A 808 3.70 44.08 53.23
CA GLY A 808 3.64 45.05 54.31
C GLY A 808 3.83 44.41 55.70
N GLY A 809 4.36 45.18 56.66
CA GLY A 809 4.85 44.68 57.96
C GLY A 809 3.83 44.05 58.93
N ASP A 810 2.58 43.84 58.51
CA ASP A 810 1.49 43.25 59.28
C ASP A 810 1.04 41.90 58.71
N ASN A 811 0.53 41.02 59.57
CA ASN A 811 0.24 39.62 59.26
C ASN A 811 -1.13 39.45 58.56
N VAL A 812 -1.31 40.04 57.38
CA VAL A 812 -2.48 39.77 56.51
C VAL A 812 -2.22 38.51 55.69
N GLN A 813 -3.28 37.76 55.38
CA GLN A 813 -3.20 36.50 54.64
C GLN A 813 -3.92 36.61 53.29
N LEU A 814 -3.67 35.68 52.36
CA LEU A 814 -4.32 35.66 51.05
C LEU A 814 -5.87 35.68 51.14
N SER A 815 -6.43 35.09 52.20
CA SER A 815 -7.86 35.08 52.51
C SER A 815 -8.44 36.42 52.96
N ASP A 816 -7.57 37.38 53.29
CA ASP A 816 -7.94 38.73 53.71
C ASP A 816 -7.98 39.71 52.51
N LEU A 817 -7.71 39.24 51.28
CA LEU A 817 -7.65 40.06 50.06
C LEU A 817 -8.78 39.75 49.07
N ASP A 818 -9.11 40.73 48.23
CA ASP A 818 -9.96 40.53 47.05
C ASP A 818 -9.16 40.10 45.81
N SER A 819 -9.86 39.83 44.70
CA SER A 819 -9.30 39.39 43.42
C SER A 819 -8.37 40.42 42.75
N GLU A 820 -8.26 41.63 43.29
CA GLU A 820 -7.31 42.64 42.86
C GLU A 820 -6.29 42.99 43.96
N GLY A 821 -6.09 42.09 44.94
CA GLY A 821 -5.03 42.21 45.95
C GLY A 821 -5.31 43.19 47.09
N ARG A 822 -6.54 43.71 47.23
CA ARG A 822 -6.88 44.75 48.21
C ARG A 822 -7.49 44.15 49.48
N ILE A 823 -7.14 44.69 50.64
CA ILE A 823 -7.61 44.18 51.94
C ILE A 823 -9.14 44.29 52.08
N LEU A 824 -9.78 43.13 52.25
CA LEU A 824 -11.22 42.96 52.49
C LEU A 824 -11.64 43.54 53.84
N GLY A 825 -12.52 44.54 53.82
CA GLY A 825 -13.19 44.96 55.04
C GLY A 825 -13.84 46.34 54.98
N GLY A 826 -14.24 46.82 56.16
CA GLY A 826 -14.56 48.22 56.35
C GLY A 826 -13.29 49.04 56.58
N VAL A 827 -13.23 50.22 55.98
CA VAL A 827 -12.23 51.25 56.29
C VAL A 827 -12.68 52.13 57.46
N ASP A 828 -11.72 52.80 58.11
CA ASP A 828 -11.97 53.77 59.17
C ASP A 828 -12.42 55.15 58.64
N GLY A 829 -12.38 56.18 59.50
CA GLY A 829 -12.77 57.54 59.14
C GLY A 829 -11.76 58.30 58.27
N ASP A 830 -10.52 57.80 58.17
CA ASP A 830 -9.43 58.38 57.37
C ASP A 830 -9.18 57.58 56.08
N GLY A 831 -9.80 56.39 55.95
CA GLY A 831 -9.80 55.55 54.74
C GLY A 831 -8.94 54.28 54.86
N VAL A 832 -8.39 53.98 56.04
CA VAL A 832 -7.48 52.84 56.25
C VAL A 832 -8.27 51.57 56.61
N PRO A 833 -7.97 50.39 56.03
CA PRO A 833 -8.63 49.13 56.37
C PRO A 833 -8.51 48.79 57.86
N VAL A 834 -9.64 48.50 58.52
CA VAL A 834 -9.70 48.25 59.97
C VAL A 834 -8.92 46.97 60.40
N LEU A 835 -8.59 46.10 59.45
CA LEU A 835 -7.83 44.87 59.71
C LEU A 835 -6.37 45.13 60.17
N VAL A 836 -5.73 46.14 59.58
CA VAL A 836 -4.31 46.55 59.76
C VAL A 836 -4.20 47.92 60.45
N ASN A 837 -5.18 48.26 61.27
CA ASN A 837 -5.20 49.47 62.10
C ASN A 837 -4.95 49.08 63.57
N ASN A 838 -4.31 49.95 64.36
CA ASN A 838 -4.00 49.73 65.78
C ASN A 838 -5.13 49.02 66.57
N GLY A 839 -4.87 47.77 66.98
CA GLY A 839 -5.82 46.88 67.66
C GLY A 839 -6.70 46.04 66.72
N GLY A 840 -6.34 45.94 65.45
CA GLY A 840 -6.95 45.10 64.42
C GLY A 840 -6.65 43.60 64.62
N ALA A 841 -7.04 42.78 63.64
CA ALA A 841 -6.82 41.33 63.72
C ALA A 841 -5.48 40.88 63.12
N SER A 842 -4.91 41.67 62.20
CA SER A 842 -3.66 41.38 61.49
C SER A 842 -2.53 42.36 61.85
N ASP A 843 -2.85 43.46 62.55
CA ASP A 843 -1.90 44.39 63.19
C ASP A 843 -0.97 43.65 64.18
N VAL A 844 0.34 43.71 63.94
CA VAL A 844 1.37 43.11 64.81
C VAL A 844 2.33 44.14 65.43
N ASP A 845 2.42 45.35 64.89
CA ASP A 845 3.39 46.37 65.33
C ASP A 845 2.78 47.57 66.10
N GLY A 846 1.47 47.75 66.01
CA GLY A 846 0.70 48.80 66.69
C GLY A 846 0.61 50.14 65.96
N ASN A 847 0.89 50.22 64.66
CA ASN A 847 0.75 51.44 63.85
C ASN A 847 -0.69 51.63 63.31
N GLN A 848 -0.88 52.56 62.37
CA GLN A 848 -2.19 52.83 61.74
C GLN A 848 -2.04 52.65 60.22
N GLY A 849 -2.51 51.50 59.71
CA GLY A 849 -2.19 51.00 58.38
C GLY A 849 -0.87 50.25 58.36
N GLN A 850 -0.73 49.35 57.37
CA GLN A 850 0.48 48.57 57.14
C GLN A 850 1.72 49.47 57.05
N THR A 851 2.79 49.05 57.73
CA THR A 851 4.11 49.64 57.53
C THR A 851 4.75 49.12 56.25
N ILE A 852 5.52 49.97 55.57
CA ILE A 852 6.27 49.61 54.36
C ILE A 852 7.27 48.50 54.75
N GLY A 853 7.01 47.29 54.26
CA GLY A 853 7.95 46.17 54.36
C GLY A 853 9.24 46.47 53.61
N GLY A 854 10.33 45.82 54.00
CA GLY A 854 11.44 45.65 53.08
C GLY A 854 11.19 44.37 52.32
N SER A 855 11.00 44.47 51.00
CA SER A 855 10.84 43.32 50.09
C SER A 855 11.75 42.17 50.52
N HIS A 856 11.14 41.00 50.74
CA HIS A 856 11.92 39.79 50.97
C HIS A 856 12.56 39.39 49.65
N ILE A 857 13.85 39.03 49.68
CA ILE A 857 14.54 38.58 48.46
C ILE A 857 13.96 37.22 48.09
N GLY A 858 12.99 37.21 47.19
CA GLY A 858 12.45 36.01 46.57
C GLY A 858 13.55 35.24 45.83
N VAL A 859 13.26 33.98 45.57
CA VAL A 859 13.96 33.22 44.53
C VAL A 859 13.06 33.19 43.30
N ASP A 860 13.60 33.70 42.20
CA ASP A 860 13.00 33.66 40.88
C ASP A 860 13.15 32.24 40.33
N PHE A 861 12.08 31.72 39.74
CA PHE A 861 12.04 30.41 39.09
C PHE A 861 11.83 30.62 37.60
N ALA A 862 12.60 29.91 36.80
CA ALA A 862 12.37 29.88 35.36
C ALA A 862 12.71 28.49 34.83
N PHE A 863 11.78 27.89 34.11
CA PHE A 863 12.09 26.83 33.16
C PHE A 863 12.95 27.39 32.03
N THR A 864 14.17 26.89 31.91
CA THR A 864 15.09 27.21 30.80
C THR A 864 14.91 26.29 29.60
N VAL A 865 14.34 25.11 29.83
CA VAL A 865 13.65 24.26 28.86
C VAL A 865 12.40 23.75 29.57
N GLN A 866 11.22 24.02 28.99
CA GLN A 866 9.94 23.47 29.46
C GLN A 866 9.86 21.97 29.13
N PRO A 867 9.10 21.16 29.88
CA PRO A 867 8.65 19.87 29.36
C PRO A 867 7.86 20.11 28.07
N THR A 868 8.06 19.23 27.09
CA THR A 868 7.32 19.22 25.82
C THR A 868 6.69 17.87 25.60
N ASP A 869 5.59 17.82 24.85
CA ASP A 869 4.93 16.57 24.46
C ASP A 869 5.94 15.59 23.85
N GLN A 870 5.81 14.31 24.21
CA GLN A 870 6.75 13.26 23.83
C GLN A 870 6.13 12.28 22.83
N PRO A 871 6.27 12.52 21.51
CA PRO A 871 5.98 11.52 20.49
C PRO A 871 7.00 10.39 20.55
N VAL A 872 6.54 9.18 20.85
CA VAL A 872 7.35 7.96 20.90
C VAL A 872 6.76 6.87 20.02
N GLY A 873 7.62 6.07 19.41
CA GLY A 873 7.20 4.83 18.75
C GLY A 873 6.76 3.80 19.77
N ASN A 874 5.78 2.98 19.42
CA ASN A 874 5.26 1.93 20.30
C ASN A 874 6.40 1.01 20.81
N GLY A 875 6.61 0.98 22.13
CA GLY A 875 7.66 0.18 22.77
C GLY A 875 9.00 0.90 22.97
N THR A 876 9.12 2.19 22.65
CA THR A 876 10.29 3.02 23.01
C THR A 876 10.02 3.88 24.25
N ASP A 877 10.99 3.93 25.19
CA ASP A 877 10.92 4.72 26.42
C ASP A 877 10.78 6.23 26.14
N ALA A 878 9.87 6.92 26.85
CA ALA A 878 9.68 8.36 26.74
C ALA A 878 10.52 9.13 27.76
N VAL A 879 11.08 10.28 27.36
CA VAL A 879 11.96 11.12 28.20
C VAL A 879 11.50 12.57 28.14
N PHE A 880 10.94 13.06 29.25
CA PHE A 880 10.67 14.49 29.43
C PHE A 880 11.94 15.14 30.00
N ASP A 881 12.80 15.64 29.11
CA ASP A 881 13.97 16.44 29.47
C ASP A 881 13.52 17.83 29.95
N VAL A 882 13.95 18.27 31.13
CA VAL A 882 13.57 19.58 31.70
C VAL A 882 14.78 20.24 32.34
N THR A 883 15.02 21.53 32.08
CA THR A 883 16.11 22.25 32.74
C THR A 883 15.59 23.49 33.44
N THR A 884 15.96 23.62 34.71
CA THR A 884 15.41 24.62 35.63
C THR A 884 16.48 25.58 36.13
N SER A 885 16.13 26.86 36.25
CA SER A 885 16.99 27.89 36.85
C SER A 885 16.28 28.51 38.05
N VAL A 886 16.93 28.46 39.21
CA VAL A 886 16.46 29.10 40.45
C VAL A 886 17.50 30.14 40.86
N VAL A 887 17.12 31.41 40.90
CA VAL A 887 18.05 32.55 41.02
C VAL A 887 17.60 33.49 42.14
N GLU A 888 18.53 33.98 42.96
CA GLU A 888 18.23 35.03 43.96
C GLU A 888 17.82 36.32 43.23
N THR A 889 16.59 36.82 43.46
CA THR A 889 15.98 37.89 42.65
C THR A 889 16.85 39.15 42.58
N GLY A 890 17.05 39.66 41.37
CA GLY A 890 17.94 40.80 41.10
C GLY A 890 19.44 40.46 41.07
N THR A 891 19.82 39.18 41.13
CA THR A 891 21.21 38.73 41.00
C THR A 891 21.43 37.87 39.74
N THR A 892 22.62 37.29 39.58
CA THR A 892 22.90 36.22 38.60
C THR A 892 23.41 34.95 39.31
N THR A 893 22.97 34.72 40.55
CA THR A 893 23.46 33.64 41.41
C THR A 893 22.45 32.49 41.42
N ILE A 894 22.78 31.38 40.76
CA ILE A 894 21.96 30.17 40.77
C ILE A 894 22.05 29.50 42.15
N ILE A 895 20.91 29.17 42.76
CA ILE A 895 20.80 28.49 44.06
C ILE A 895 20.11 27.13 43.87
N THR A 896 20.86 26.05 44.12
CA THR A 896 20.37 24.67 43.98
C THR A 896 20.23 23.94 45.33
N THR A 897 20.40 24.64 46.46
CA THR A 897 20.44 24.04 47.81
C THR A 897 19.19 24.41 48.60
N GLY A 898 18.08 23.76 48.27
CA GLY A 898 16.75 24.02 48.83
C GLY A 898 15.62 23.68 47.85
N THR A 899 15.95 23.52 46.56
CA THR A 899 15.02 23.15 45.48
C THR A 899 14.51 21.72 45.61
N THR A 900 13.26 21.50 45.22
CA THR A 900 12.60 20.19 45.12
C THR A 900 11.76 20.13 43.84
N TYR A 901 11.64 18.91 43.30
CA TYR A 901 10.95 18.59 42.05
C TYR A 901 9.95 17.45 42.34
N GLU A 902 8.68 17.66 42.04
CA GLU A 902 7.63 16.64 42.20
C GLU A 902 6.80 16.54 40.91
N TRP A 903 6.84 15.36 40.27
CA TRP A 903 6.08 15.06 39.05
C TRP A 903 4.73 14.42 39.37
N PHE A 904 3.72 14.77 38.58
CA PHE A 904 2.35 14.27 38.64
C PHE A 904 1.87 13.81 37.27
N VAL A 905 0.85 12.95 37.24
CA VAL A 905 0.19 12.47 36.02
C VAL A 905 -1.32 12.62 36.12
N SER A 906 -1.93 13.03 35.01
CA SER A 906 -3.37 13.11 34.78
C SER A 906 -3.78 12.03 33.77
N ILE A 907 -4.91 11.37 34.06
CA ILE A 907 -5.56 10.38 33.20
C ILE A 907 -6.93 10.86 32.67
N ASP A 908 -7.28 12.12 32.94
CA ASP A 908 -8.58 12.73 32.66
C ASP A 908 -8.45 14.08 31.92
N SER A 909 -7.41 14.18 31.07
CA SER A 909 -7.10 15.36 30.23
C SER A 909 -6.90 16.66 31.02
N GLY A 910 -6.11 16.60 32.09
CA GLY A 910 -5.63 17.74 32.87
C GLY A 910 -6.55 18.15 34.03
N VAL A 911 -7.58 17.35 34.35
CA VAL A 911 -8.61 17.73 35.33
C VAL A 911 -8.23 17.30 36.75
N SER A 912 -7.52 16.19 36.92
CA SER A 912 -6.96 15.75 38.20
C SER A 912 -5.60 15.09 38.05
N PHE A 913 -4.71 15.35 39.01
CA PHE A 913 -3.29 14.99 38.97
C PHE A 913 -2.88 14.21 40.21
N GLU A 914 -2.28 13.02 40.03
CA GLU A 914 -1.76 12.16 41.11
C GLU A 914 -0.23 12.02 41.01
N PRO A 915 0.51 11.92 42.13
CA PRO A 915 1.97 12.02 42.14
C PRO A 915 2.67 10.77 41.57
N VAL A 916 3.60 10.99 40.64
CA VAL A 916 4.42 9.96 39.99
C VAL A 916 5.53 9.52 40.95
N ALA A 917 5.22 8.50 41.76
CA ALA A 917 6.00 8.05 42.93
C ALA A 917 7.44 7.50 42.65
N ILE A 918 7.98 7.68 41.45
CA ILE A 918 9.33 7.27 41.03
C ILE A 918 10.27 8.45 40.73
N ALA A 919 9.77 9.69 40.60
CA ALA A 919 10.54 10.84 40.16
C ALA A 919 10.78 11.86 41.29
N THR A 920 12.04 12.27 41.46
CA THR A 920 12.49 13.31 42.40
C THR A 920 13.62 14.15 41.79
N THR A 921 13.56 14.34 40.47
CA THR A 921 14.56 14.94 39.58
C THR A 921 13.85 15.90 38.62
N GLU A 922 14.59 16.80 37.98
CA GLU A 922 14.01 17.65 36.93
C GLU A 922 13.54 16.81 35.74
N ASP A 923 14.39 15.95 35.17
CA ASP A 923 14.00 15.02 34.10
C ASP A 923 13.11 13.86 34.61
N LEU A 924 12.21 13.38 33.73
CA LEU A 924 11.34 12.22 33.94
C LEU A 924 11.44 11.22 32.77
N THR A 925 11.80 9.97 33.07
CA THR A 925 11.77 8.87 32.09
C THR A 925 10.60 7.91 32.38
N ILE A 926 9.72 7.70 31.40
CA ILE A 926 8.63 6.72 31.44
C ILE A 926 9.03 5.52 30.57
N ALA A 927 9.45 4.45 31.23
CA ALA A 927 9.84 3.22 30.55
C ALA A 927 8.66 2.53 29.85
N SER A 928 8.93 1.97 28.68
CA SER A 928 8.04 1.10 27.92
C SER A 928 7.54 -0.06 28.79
N GLY A 929 6.23 -0.34 28.75
CA GLY A 929 5.58 -1.34 29.60
C GLY A 929 5.44 -0.96 31.09
N SER A 930 5.75 0.28 31.48
CA SER A 930 5.38 0.79 32.81
C SER A 930 3.89 1.18 32.88
N ALA A 931 3.31 1.22 34.08
CA ALA A 931 1.90 1.57 34.29
C ALA A 931 1.54 3.05 33.97
N TYR A 932 2.54 3.86 33.63
CA TYR A 932 2.39 5.25 33.18
C TYR A 932 2.64 5.41 31.67
N TYR A 933 3.05 4.34 30.98
CA TYR A 933 3.28 4.34 29.52
C TYR A 933 1.95 4.10 28.80
N VAL A 934 1.14 5.16 28.70
CA VAL A 934 -0.20 5.14 28.08
C VAL A 934 -0.36 6.39 27.23
N ASN A 935 -0.89 6.23 26.02
CA ASN A 935 -1.14 7.32 25.08
C ASN A 935 -2.16 8.32 25.65
N GLY A 936 -1.89 9.61 25.58
CA GLY A 936 -2.76 10.68 26.06
C GLY A 936 -2.73 10.92 27.58
N TYR A 937 -1.71 10.42 28.28
CA TYR A 937 -1.47 10.79 29.68
C TYR A 937 -0.68 12.11 29.75
N ILE A 938 -1.16 13.06 30.56
CA ILE A 938 -0.54 14.38 30.72
C ILE A 938 0.30 14.38 31.99
N PHE A 939 1.57 14.73 31.87
CA PHE A 939 2.54 14.82 32.96
C PHE A 939 2.79 16.28 33.33
N LYS A 940 2.93 16.54 34.64
CA LYS A 940 3.10 17.89 35.18
C LYS A 940 4.21 17.93 36.22
N LEU A 941 5.16 18.85 36.07
CA LEU A 941 6.22 19.09 37.05
C LEU A 941 5.86 20.29 37.95
N PHE A 942 6.00 20.14 39.26
CA PHE A 942 6.02 21.25 40.21
C PHE A 942 7.43 21.47 40.76
N ILE A 943 7.86 22.74 40.81
CA ILE A 943 9.12 23.18 41.40
C ILE A 943 8.84 23.96 42.69
N SER A 944 9.61 23.74 43.76
CA SER A 944 9.56 24.58 44.97
C SER A 944 10.92 24.75 45.64
N HIS A 945 11.10 25.85 46.39
CA HIS A 945 12.31 26.15 47.17
C HIS A 945 11.95 26.56 48.61
N THR A 946 12.82 26.25 49.58
CA THR A 946 12.58 26.50 51.02
C THR A 946 12.43 27.96 51.43
N ASP A 947 12.82 28.89 50.56
CA ASP A 947 12.87 30.33 50.83
C ASP A 947 11.84 31.14 50.01
N ASN A 948 10.98 30.51 49.19
CA ASN A 948 9.92 31.23 48.48
C ASN A 948 8.69 31.48 49.38
N ALA A 949 8.07 32.66 49.24
CA ALA A 949 6.84 33.06 49.92
C ALA A 949 5.62 33.19 48.98
N CYS A 950 5.81 33.33 47.66
CA CYS A 950 4.74 33.49 46.66
C CYS A 950 4.78 32.36 45.62
N GLY A 951 3.83 31.42 45.71
CA GLY A 951 3.49 30.51 44.60
C GLY A 951 4.36 29.25 44.40
N LEU A 952 3.94 28.46 43.40
CA LEU A 952 4.64 27.32 42.81
C LEU A 952 4.61 27.52 41.29
N GLU A 953 5.70 27.19 40.60
CA GLU A 953 5.73 27.14 39.13
C GLU A 953 5.49 25.70 38.65
N SER A 954 4.79 25.55 37.53
CA SER A 954 4.48 24.25 36.93
C SER A 954 4.07 24.35 35.46
N ASP A 955 4.52 23.42 34.63
CA ASP A 955 4.08 23.27 33.23
C ASP A 955 3.75 21.80 32.91
N GLU A 956 3.06 21.58 31.79
CA GLU A 956 2.42 20.30 31.40
C GLU A 956 2.88 19.79 30.03
N ALA A 957 2.96 18.46 29.86
CA ALA A 957 3.29 17.80 28.59
C ALA A 957 2.61 16.43 28.44
N GLU A 958 2.19 16.08 27.22
CA GLU A 958 1.47 14.83 26.91
C GLU A 958 2.42 13.71 26.43
N LEU A 959 2.15 12.46 26.84
CA LEU A 959 2.77 11.27 26.26
C LEU A 959 1.99 10.82 25.03
N ILE A 960 2.60 10.93 23.86
CA ILE A 960 1.97 10.62 22.57
C ILE A 960 2.62 9.36 22.00
N ILE A 961 1.88 8.26 21.93
CA ILE A 961 2.36 7.01 21.32
C ILE A 961 1.92 6.99 19.86
N CYS A 962 2.85 7.21 18.94
CA CYS A 962 2.57 7.19 17.51
C CYS A 962 2.37 5.75 17.02
N PRO A 963 1.36 5.49 16.17
CA PRO A 963 1.29 4.25 15.40
C PRO A 963 2.44 4.19 14.38
N SER A 964 2.80 2.98 13.96
CA SER A 964 3.53 2.78 12.71
C SER A 964 2.58 3.08 11.56
N LEU A 965 2.73 4.25 10.94
CA LEU A 965 2.07 4.58 9.68
C LEU A 965 2.94 4.10 8.53
N GLU A 966 2.31 3.66 7.45
CA GLU A 966 2.95 3.15 6.24
C GLU A 966 2.17 3.68 5.03
N ALA A 967 2.79 4.42 4.11
CA ALA A 967 2.14 4.82 2.84
C ALA A 967 2.39 3.82 1.71
N GLY A 968 2.97 2.67 2.04
CA GLY A 968 3.20 1.53 1.16
C GLY A 968 4.45 1.66 0.30
N THR A 969 4.78 0.58 -0.41
CA THR A 969 5.90 0.53 -1.36
C THR A 969 5.38 0.53 -2.80
N SER A 970 5.87 1.48 -3.60
CA SER A 970 5.55 1.63 -5.03
C SER A 970 6.08 0.46 -5.87
N THR A 971 5.21 -0.12 -6.69
CA THR A 971 5.54 -1.27 -7.55
C THR A 971 6.18 -0.85 -8.88
N GLY A 972 5.99 0.40 -9.34
CA GLY A 972 6.63 0.89 -10.56
C GLY A 972 6.04 2.16 -11.17
N ALA A 973 5.73 2.07 -12.48
CA ALA A 973 5.22 3.17 -13.27
C ALA A 973 4.14 2.69 -14.24
N ILE A 974 3.05 3.45 -14.31
CA ILE A 974 1.91 3.20 -15.20
C ILE A 974 2.21 3.81 -16.56
N ASN A 975 2.15 3.01 -17.62
CA ASN A 975 2.11 3.50 -18.99
C ASN A 975 0.64 3.55 -19.45
N ILE A 976 0.22 4.65 -20.07
CA ILE A 976 -1.08 4.77 -20.76
C ILE A 976 -0.89 5.47 -22.11
N CYS A 977 -1.91 5.46 -22.97
CA CYS A 977 -1.85 6.15 -24.24
C CYS A 977 -2.27 7.63 -24.18
N SER A 978 -2.02 8.38 -25.26
CA SER A 978 -2.17 9.86 -25.26
C SER A 978 -3.61 10.38 -25.28
N THR A 979 -4.56 9.46 -25.38
CA THR A 979 -6.02 9.66 -25.38
C THR A 979 -6.68 9.16 -24.08
N ASP A 980 -5.93 8.44 -23.24
CA ASP A 980 -6.35 7.83 -21.98
C ASP A 980 -6.34 8.75 -20.77
N SER A 981 -6.81 8.22 -19.63
CA SER A 981 -6.72 8.91 -18.34
C SER A 981 -6.64 7.95 -17.14
N VAL A 982 -5.64 8.13 -16.27
CA VAL A 982 -5.43 7.32 -15.05
C VAL A 982 -6.39 7.74 -13.93
N SER A 983 -7.07 6.78 -13.30
CA SER A 983 -7.98 6.99 -12.18
C SER A 983 -7.30 6.82 -10.81
N GLU A 984 -8.06 7.04 -9.73
CA GLU A 984 -7.53 6.93 -8.36
C GLU A 984 -7.24 5.49 -7.95
N SER A 985 -8.02 4.51 -8.44
CA SER A 985 -7.78 3.08 -8.21
C SER A 985 -6.50 2.60 -8.90
N ASP A 986 -6.19 3.13 -10.07
CA ASP A 986 -5.08 2.62 -10.89
C ASP A 986 -3.73 3.07 -10.30
N LEU A 987 -3.68 4.30 -9.75
CA LEU A 987 -2.55 4.74 -8.93
C LEU A 987 -2.43 3.93 -7.63
N LEU A 988 -3.55 3.63 -6.95
CA LEU A 988 -3.52 2.90 -5.68
C LEU A 988 -3.05 1.45 -5.86
N ALA A 989 -3.45 0.79 -6.95
CA ALA A 989 -2.96 -0.54 -7.34
C ALA A 989 -1.46 -0.59 -7.71
N ASN A 990 -0.77 0.55 -7.76
CA ASN A 990 0.68 0.65 -7.98
C ASN A 990 1.46 0.93 -6.68
N ILE A 991 0.81 0.83 -5.52
CA ILE A 991 1.42 0.85 -4.18
C ILE A 991 0.95 -0.41 -3.43
N THR A 992 1.77 -0.96 -2.53
CA THR A 992 1.37 -2.09 -1.68
C THR A 992 1.70 -1.85 -0.20
N GLY A 993 0.77 -2.22 0.68
CA GLY A 993 0.94 -2.19 2.14
C GLY A 993 0.58 -0.87 2.80
N GLU A 994 -0.18 -0.02 2.13
CA GLU A 994 -0.50 1.34 2.52
C GLU A 994 -1.70 1.47 3.47
N ASP A 995 -1.60 2.38 4.44
CA ASP A 995 -2.72 2.76 5.31
C ASP A 995 -3.84 3.44 4.50
N THR A 996 -5.07 3.01 4.76
CA THR A 996 -6.26 3.57 4.10
C THR A 996 -6.51 5.03 4.48
N GLY A 997 -6.75 5.90 3.50
CA GLY A 997 -7.19 7.28 3.73
C GLY A 997 -6.08 8.34 3.66
N GLY A 998 -4.95 8.01 3.04
CA GLY A 998 -3.99 9.00 2.56
C GLY A 998 -4.54 9.84 1.38
N SER A 999 -3.72 10.76 0.87
CA SER A 999 -4.11 11.72 -0.17
C SER A 999 -3.06 11.85 -1.27
N TRP A 1000 -3.48 11.86 -2.53
CA TRP A 1000 -2.61 12.04 -3.69
C TRP A 1000 -2.25 13.51 -3.98
N THR A 1001 -0.97 13.78 -4.21
CA THR A 1001 -0.48 15.06 -4.75
C THR A 1001 0.38 14.85 -6.01
N ASP A 1002 0.45 15.85 -6.89
CA ASP A 1002 1.34 15.85 -8.05
C ASP A 1002 2.79 16.22 -7.66
N SER A 1003 3.71 16.13 -8.63
CA SER A 1003 5.11 16.56 -8.48
C SER A 1003 5.33 18.05 -8.12
N GLY A 1004 4.27 18.85 -8.04
CA GLY A 1004 4.26 20.22 -7.50
C GLY A 1004 3.60 20.34 -6.12
N ASN A 1005 3.36 19.21 -5.42
CA ASN A 1005 2.60 19.09 -4.17
C ASN A 1005 1.16 19.63 -4.24
N THR A 1006 0.55 19.68 -5.43
CA THR A 1006 -0.85 20.07 -5.61
C THR A 1006 -1.74 18.84 -5.53
N ALA A 1007 -2.86 18.91 -4.80
CA ALA A 1007 -3.80 17.80 -4.67
C ALA A 1007 -4.33 17.34 -6.05
N VAL A 1008 -4.24 16.03 -6.31
CA VAL A 1008 -4.64 15.45 -7.60
C VAL A 1008 -6.15 15.62 -7.82
N SER A 1009 -6.52 15.90 -9.06
CA SER A 1009 -7.92 15.88 -9.52
C SER A 1009 -8.06 14.82 -10.61
N PHE A 1010 -8.76 13.73 -10.29
CA PHE A 1010 -8.91 12.61 -11.19
C PHE A 1010 -9.98 12.83 -12.29
N PRO A 1011 -9.83 12.20 -13.46
CA PRO A 1011 -8.69 11.37 -13.86
C PRO A 1011 -7.49 12.19 -14.37
N ILE A 1012 -6.29 11.63 -14.22
CA ILE A 1012 -5.02 12.21 -14.65
C ILE A 1012 -4.87 12.04 -16.17
N THR A 1013 -4.56 13.13 -16.88
CA THR A 1013 -4.26 13.13 -18.32
C THR A 1013 -2.88 13.73 -18.61
N VAL A 1014 -1.94 13.65 -17.67
CA VAL A 1014 -0.62 14.28 -17.74
C VAL A 1014 0.45 13.36 -17.12
N ALA A 1015 1.47 13.05 -17.90
CA ALA A 1015 2.63 12.27 -17.44
C ALA A 1015 3.39 13.03 -16.34
N GLY A 1016 3.79 12.31 -15.28
CA GLY A 1016 4.42 12.88 -14.09
C GLY A 1016 4.46 11.90 -12.93
N THR A 1017 5.17 12.27 -11.88
CA THR A 1017 5.19 11.52 -10.61
C THR A 1017 4.11 12.08 -9.69
N TYR A 1018 3.40 11.17 -9.02
CA TYR A 1018 2.32 11.42 -8.08
C TYR A 1018 2.66 10.77 -6.75
N THR A 1019 2.44 11.48 -5.65
CA THR A 1019 2.81 11.08 -4.29
C THR A 1019 1.55 10.77 -3.50
N TYR A 1020 1.42 9.55 -2.99
CA TYR A 1020 0.44 9.21 -1.96
C TYR A 1020 1.02 9.64 -0.60
N THR A 1021 0.18 10.10 0.33
CA THR A 1021 0.66 10.57 1.64
C THR A 1021 -0.36 10.25 2.71
N VAL A 1022 0.06 9.41 3.65
CA VAL A 1022 -0.70 9.07 4.87
C VAL A 1022 -0.38 10.14 5.91
N ASN A 1023 -1.34 11.02 6.15
CA ASN A 1023 -1.15 12.20 6.98
C ASN A 1023 -1.08 11.83 8.47
N GLY A 1024 0.08 12.07 9.08
CA GLY A 1024 0.30 11.85 10.51
C GLY A 1024 -0.58 12.72 11.40
N ILE A 1025 -1.05 12.17 12.51
CA ILE A 1025 -1.93 12.88 13.45
C ILE A 1025 -1.09 13.70 14.45
N GLY A 1026 -1.28 15.02 14.44
CA GLY A 1026 -0.68 15.93 15.41
C GLY A 1026 0.83 16.10 15.22
N VAL A 1027 1.61 15.51 16.12
CA VAL A 1027 3.09 15.56 16.12
C VAL A 1027 3.74 14.30 15.52
N CYS A 1028 2.96 13.26 15.19
CA CYS A 1028 3.47 12.10 14.47
C CYS A 1028 3.75 12.47 13.01
N SER A 1029 4.88 12.01 12.47
CA SER A 1029 5.26 12.24 11.07
C SER A 1029 4.29 11.57 10.10
N SER A 1030 3.99 12.25 8.99
CA SER A 1030 3.38 11.63 7.81
C SER A 1030 4.33 10.67 7.12
N GLU A 1031 3.76 9.67 6.45
CA GLU A 1031 4.45 8.71 5.58
C GLU A 1031 4.01 8.95 4.12
N SER A 1032 4.86 8.67 3.12
CA SER A 1032 4.58 8.96 1.70
C SER A 1032 5.48 8.23 0.71
N ASP A 1033 4.90 7.56 -0.30
CA ASP A 1033 5.61 7.04 -1.48
C ASP A 1033 4.98 7.50 -2.81
N THR A 1034 5.60 7.12 -3.94
CA THR A 1034 5.40 7.76 -5.26
C THR A 1034 5.22 6.78 -6.42
N VAL A 1035 4.18 7.00 -7.22
CA VAL A 1035 3.92 6.30 -8.50
C VAL A 1035 4.19 7.26 -9.65
N SER A 1036 4.70 6.75 -10.77
CA SER A 1036 4.92 7.58 -11.97
C SER A 1036 3.98 7.19 -13.12
N VAL A 1037 3.38 8.17 -13.78
CA VAL A 1037 2.55 7.99 -14.98
C VAL A 1037 3.32 8.45 -16.21
N ILE A 1038 3.32 7.63 -17.24
CA ILE A 1038 3.97 7.82 -18.55
C ILE A 1038 2.89 7.78 -19.64
N ILE A 1039 3.03 8.62 -20.66
CA ILE A 1039 2.06 8.74 -21.76
C ILE A 1039 2.74 8.49 -23.11
N THR A 1040 2.22 7.55 -23.90
CA THR A 1040 2.72 7.13 -25.22
C THR A 1040 1.78 7.57 -26.36
N THR A 1041 2.25 7.66 -27.61
CA THR A 1041 1.52 8.30 -28.74
C THR A 1041 1.20 7.40 -29.93
N SER A 1042 1.48 6.11 -29.83
CA SER A 1042 0.93 5.00 -30.62
C SER A 1042 0.77 3.85 -29.63
N CYS A 1043 -0.34 3.14 -29.73
CA CYS A 1043 -0.74 2.07 -28.81
C CYS A 1043 -0.64 0.73 -29.54
N ILE A 1044 -1.16 0.71 -30.77
CA ILE A 1044 -1.14 -0.42 -31.71
C ILE A 1044 0.17 -0.49 -32.51
N GLU A 1045 0.80 -1.66 -32.55
CA GLU A 1045 1.87 -2.05 -33.49
C GLU A 1045 1.61 -3.48 -33.99
N ASP A 1046 1.55 -3.67 -35.31
CA ASP A 1046 1.30 -4.94 -36.01
C ASP A 1046 2.42 -5.25 -37.03
N LEU A 1047 2.54 -6.50 -37.50
CA LEU A 1047 3.63 -6.98 -38.37
C LEU A 1047 3.11 -7.88 -39.51
N ASP A 1048 3.82 -7.86 -40.65
CA ASP A 1048 3.51 -8.67 -41.83
C ASP A 1048 3.49 -10.19 -41.54
N GLU A 1049 2.40 -10.90 -41.87
CA GLU A 1049 2.41 -12.38 -41.86
C GLU A 1049 3.06 -12.97 -43.13
N ASN A 1050 3.77 -14.08 -42.94
CA ASN A 1050 4.33 -14.88 -44.02
C ASN A 1050 4.02 -16.35 -43.77
N LEU A 1051 3.03 -16.89 -44.47
CA LEU A 1051 2.43 -18.18 -44.19
C LEU A 1051 2.62 -19.15 -45.37
N THR A 1052 2.58 -20.45 -45.06
CA THR A 1052 2.64 -21.50 -46.08
C THR A 1052 1.53 -22.52 -45.90
N THR A 1053 1.13 -23.15 -47.00
CA THR A 1053 0.25 -24.33 -46.99
C THR A 1053 0.72 -25.33 -48.03
N SER A 1054 0.19 -26.54 -48.01
CA SER A 1054 0.33 -27.50 -49.11
C SER A 1054 -0.72 -27.25 -50.18
N GLU A 1055 -0.45 -27.63 -51.42
CA GLU A 1055 -1.51 -27.69 -52.44
C GLU A 1055 -2.64 -28.65 -52.00
N ASP A 1056 -3.86 -28.36 -52.48
CA ASP A 1056 -5.12 -29.01 -52.06
C ASP A 1056 -5.46 -28.89 -50.54
N VAL A 1057 -4.76 -28.03 -49.77
CA VAL A 1057 -5.04 -27.76 -48.35
C VAL A 1057 -5.44 -26.30 -48.10
N THR A 1058 -6.71 -26.10 -47.74
CA THR A 1058 -7.26 -24.81 -47.30
C THR A 1058 -6.50 -24.29 -46.08
N LEU A 1059 -5.98 -23.07 -46.16
CA LEU A 1059 -5.29 -22.34 -45.09
C LEU A 1059 -6.30 -21.44 -44.36
N THR A 1060 -6.17 -21.35 -43.03
CA THR A 1060 -6.90 -20.38 -42.19
C THR A 1060 -5.95 -19.82 -41.14
N GLY A 1061 -6.04 -18.52 -40.87
CA GLY A 1061 -5.27 -17.85 -39.82
C GLY A 1061 -5.97 -16.58 -39.35
N ASP A 1062 -5.34 -15.83 -38.46
CA ASP A 1062 -5.79 -14.51 -38.03
C ASP A 1062 -4.81 -13.43 -38.48
N LEU A 1063 -5.31 -12.21 -38.73
CA LEU A 1063 -4.52 -11.04 -39.15
C LEU A 1063 -4.22 -10.09 -37.97
N PHE A 1064 -4.33 -10.64 -36.75
CA PHE A 1064 -3.99 -10.01 -35.47
C PHE A 1064 -3.04 -10.91 -34.64
N ASP A 1065 -2.51 -12.00 -35.21
CA ASP A 1065 -1.74 -13.05 -34.49
C ASP A 1065 -0.40 -12.54 -33.89
N ASN A 1066 0.04 -11.34 -34.30
CA ASN A 1066 1.25 -10.68 -33.80
C ASN A 1066 0.98 -9.24 -33.28
N LEU A 1067 -0.29 -8.80 -33.31
CA LEU A 1067 -0.72 -7.45 -32.94
C LEU A 1067 -0.43 -7.19 -31.46
N THR A 1068 0.25 -6.09 -31.18
CA THR A 1068 0.42 -5.57 -29.82
C THR A 1068 -0.36 -4.26 -29.66
N ASP A 1069 -1.09 -4.15 -28.55
CA ASP A 1069 -1.81 -2.94 -28.15
C ASP A 1069 -1.58 -2.73 -26.64
N ALA A 1070 -1.27 -1.49 -26.25
CA ALA A 1070 -0.93 -1.12 -24.89
C ALA A 1070 -2.13 -0.74 -24.01
N ASP A 1071 -3.30 -0.45 -24.58
CA ASP A 1071 -4.52 -0.07 -23.84
C ASP A 1071 -5.77 -0.92 -24.17
N SER A 1072 -5.80 -1.60 -25.32
CA SER A 1072 -6.94 -2.40 -25.77
C SER A 1072 -6.61 -3.86 -26.11
N SER A 1073 -7.67 -4.65 -26.29
CA SER A 1073 -7.65 -6.00 -26.89
C SER A 1073 -8.81 -6.17 -27.89
N SER A 1074 -9.22 -5.09 -28.56
CA SER A 1074 -10.47 -5.04 -29.34
C SER A 1074 -10.28 -4.42 -30.73
N HIS A 1075 -9.71 -5.17 -31.66
CA HIS A 1075 -9.32 -4.69 -32.99
C HIS A 1075 -10.34 -5.03 -34.09
N THR A 1076 -10.39 -4.23 -35.15
CA THR A 1076 -11.18 -4.54 -36.36
C THR A 1076 -10.48 -4.11 -37.65
N LEU A 1077 -10.68 -4.89 -38.72
CA LEU A 1077 -10.20 -4.55 -40.06
C LEU A 1077 -11.15 -3.58 -40.75
N THR A 1078 -10.62 -2.46 -41.23
CA THR A 1078 -11.38 -1.45 -42.00
C THR A 1078 -11.27 -1.64 -43.51
N GLY A 1079 -10.26 -2.36 -43.98
CA GLY A 1079 -10.06 -2.70 -45.38
C GLY A 1079 -9.00 -3.78 -45.60
N ALA A 1080 -9.06 -4.43 -46.77
CA ALA A 1080 -8.04 -5.33 -47.28
C ALA A 1080 -7.96 -5.21 -48.82
N THR A 1081 -6.81 -5.48 -49.43
CA THR A 1081 -6.53 -5.29 -50.86
C THR A 1081 -5.61 -6.37 -51.44
N VAL A 1082 -5.86 -6.84 -52.67
CA VAL A 1082 -5.06 -7.88 -53.35
C VAL A 1082 -5.08 -7.74 -54.87
N ASP A 1083 -4.05 -8.17 -55.58
CA ASP A 1083 -4.02 -8.25 -57.07
C ASP A 1083 -4.76 -9.51 -57.57
N ALA A 1084 -6.08 -9.52 -57.41
CA ALA A 1084 -6.94 -10.69 -57.65
C ALA A 1084 -6.93 -11.25 -59.09
N ASN A 1085 -6.35 -10.53 -60.05
CA ASN A 1085 -6.29 -10.94 -61.46
C ASN A 1085 -4.88 -10.87 -62.06
N GLY A 1086 -3.85 -10.73 -61.23
CA GLY A 1086 -2.45 -10.73 -61.65
C GLY A 1086 -2.08 -9.66 -62.68
N ASP A 1087 -2.75 -8.50 -62.70
CA ASP A 1087 -2.41 -7.42 -63.65
C ASP A 1087 -1.40 -6.40 -63.12
N GLY A 1088 -1.00 -6.56 -61.86
CA GLY A 1088 -0.10 -5.68 -61.13
C GLY A 1088 -0.83 -4.57 -60.36
N THR A 1089 -2.14 -4.72 -60.10
CA THR A 1089 -2.97 -3.67 -59.49
C THR A 1089 -3.81 -4.20 -58.33
N ALA A 1090 -3.35 -4.00 -57.10
CA ALA A 1090 -4.12 -4.31 -55.89
C ALA A 1090 -5.51 -3.65 -55.91
N THR A 1091 -6.53 -4.44 -55.59
CA THR A 1091 -7.95 -4.08 -55.62
C THR A 1091 -8.59 -4.43 -54.28
N VAL A 1092 -9.51 -3.59 -53.79
CA VAL A 1092 -10.18 -3.77 -52.50
C VAL A 1092 -10.98 -5.08 -52.44
N LEU A 1093 -10.68 -5.90 -51.44
CA LEU A 1093 -11.43 -7.10 -51.08
C LEU A 1093 -12.75 -6.73 -50.37
N PRO A 1094 -13.89 -7.37 -50.71
CA PRO A 1094 -15.10 -7.25 -49.91
C PRO A 1094 -15.00 -8.16 -48.69
N LEU A 1095 -14.82 -7.59 -47.49
CA LEU A 1095 -14.68 -8.38 -46.26
C LEU A 1095 -15.87 -9.34 -46.04
N GLY A 1096 -15.58 -10.55 -45.60
CA GLY A 1096 -16.54 -11.65 -45.43
C GLY A 1096 -17.05 -12.28 -46.75
N VAL A 1097 -16.34 -12.10 -47.86
CA VAL A 1097 -16.72 -12.65 -49.18
C VAL A 1097 -15.52 -13.26 -49.92
N ALA A 1098 -15.59 -14.58 -50.15
CA ALA A 1098 -14.65 -15.33 -50.98
C ALA A 1098 -14.46 -14.68 -52.36
N THR A 1099 -13.20 -14.41 -52.70
CA THR A 1099 -12.75 -13.72 -53.91
C THR A 1099 -11.73 -14.58 -54.64
N ALA A 1100 -12.05 -14.96 -55.88
CA ALA A 1100 -11.17 -15.76 -56.72
C ALA A 1100 -9.92 -14.98 -57.15
N LEU A 1101 -8.76 -15.61 -56.96
CA LEU A 1101 -7.45 -15.15 -57.39
C LEU A 1101 -7.04 -15.91 -58.67
N THR A 1102 -6.58 -15.18 -59.69
CA THR A 1102 -6.02 -15.76 -60.92
C THR A 1102 -4.70 -15.10 -61.29
N ASP A 1103 -3.83 -15.84 -62.00
CA ASP A 1103 -2.61 -15.29 -62.57
C ASP A 1103 -2.89 -14.33 -63.76
N ALA A 1104 -1.82 -13.75 -64.31
CA ALA A 1104 -1.87 -12.85 -65.47
C ALA A 1104 -2.34 -13.52 -66.79
N ALA A 1105 -2.34 -14.85 -66.89
CA ALA A 1105 -2.94 -15.59 -68.01
C ALA A 1105 -4.44 -15.88 -67.80
N GLY A 1106 -4.92 -15.82 -66.55
CA GLY A 1106 -6.27 -16.17 -66.13
C GLY A 1106 -6.42 -17.62 -65.67
N ASP A 1107 -5.31 -18.29 -65.34
CA ASP A 1107 -5.30 -19.61 -64.70
C ASP A 1107 -5.47 -19.43 -63.17
N PRO A 1108 -6.21 -20.32 -62.47
CA PRO A 1108 -6.62 -20.09 -61.08
C PRO A 1108 -5.50 -20.34 -60.07
N ILE A 1109 -5.49 -19.52 -59.00
CA ILE A 1109 -4.55 -19.63 -57.86
C ILE A 1109 -5.28 -20.17 -56.62
N GLY A 1110 -6.49 -19.68 -56.36
CA GLY A 1110 -7.35 -20.10 -55.24
C GLY A 1110 -8.48 -19.10 -54.98
N ASP A 1111 -9.32 -19.34 -53.98
CA ASP A 1111 -10.33 -18.40 -53.47
C ASP A 1111 -9.89 -17.87 -52.08
N ILE A 1112 -9.86 -16.55 -51.86
CA ILE A 1112 -9.51 -15.94 -50.55
C ILE A 1112 -10.67 -15.18 -49.92
N THR A 1113 -10.86 -15.34 -48.61
CA THR A 1113 -11.81 -14.61 -47.77
C THR A 1113 -11.05 -13.96 -46.62
N VAL A 1114 -11.19 -12.65 -46.44
CA VAL A 1114 -10.71 -11.92 -45.24
C VAL A 1114 -11.94 -11.36 -44.54
N ASN A 1115 -12.06 -11.51 -43.23
CA ASN A 1115 -13.20 -11.04 -42.45
C ASN A 1115 -12.94 -9.65 -41.86
N ALA A 1116 -13.80 -9.18 -40.94
CA ALA A 1116 -13.63 -7.89 -40.26
C ALA A 1116 -13.03 -8.02 -38.84
N ASP A 1117 -12.92 -9.25 -38.37
CA ASP A 1117 -12.44 -9.70 -37.06
C ASP A 1117 -11.06 -10.38 -37.19
N GLY A 1118 -10.21 -9.85 -38.09
CA GLY A 1118 -8.87 -10.37 -38.40
C GLY A 1118 -8.87 -11.66 -39.25
N THR A 1119 -9.68 -12.64 -38.86
CA THR A 1119 -9.69 -14.00 -39.44
C THR A 1119 -9.76 -14.07 -40.98
N PHE A 1120 -9.00 -14.99 -41.58
CA PHE A 1120 -9.02 -15.26 -43.02
C PHE A 1120 -9.05 -16.76 -43.38
N GLU A 1121 -9.47 -17.05 -44.61
CA GLU A 1121 -9.53 -18.39 -45.23
C GLU A 1121 -9.05 -18.31 -46.68
N PHE A 1122 -8.09 -19.16 -47.08
CA PHE A 1122 -7.60 -19.29 -48.46
C PHE A 1122 -7.66 -20.74 -48.92
N ASP A 1123 -8.41 -21.02 -49.99
CA ASP A 1123 -8.56 -22.35 -50.59
C ASP A 1123 -7.74 -22.43 -51.89
N PRO A 1124 -6.61 -23.15 -51.94
CA PRO A 1124 -5.79 -23.28 -53.15
C PRO A 1124 -6.57 -23.89 -54.32
N ALA A 1125 -6.28 -23.46 -55.54
CA ALA A 1125 -6.78 -24.14 -56.73
C ALA A 1125 -6.16 -25.55 -56.83
N PRO A 1126 -6.90 -26.57 -57.32
CA PRO A 1126 -6.38 -27.94 -57.38
C PRO A 1126 -5.07 -28.05 -58.16
N ASN A 1127 -4.08 -28.71 -57.55
CA ASN A 1127 -2.71 -28.84 -58.07
C ASN A 1127 -2.00 -27.48 -58.35
N TYR A 1128 -2.34 -26.42 -57.59
CA TYR A 1128 -1.62 -25.15 -57.63
C TYR A 1128 -0.51 -25.12 -56.59
N ASN A 1129 0.73 -24.95 -57.04
CA ASN A 1129 1.89 -24.71 -56.19
C ASN A 1129 2.64 -23.44 -56.63
N GLY A 1130 2.93 -22.53 -55.70
CA GLY A 1130 3.54 -21.22 -55.99
C GLY A 1130 3.14 -20.10 -55.01
N PRO A 1131 3.69 -18.89 -55.20
CA PRO A 1131 3.35 -17.72 -54.38
C PRO A 1131 1.98 -17.16 -54.76
N VAL A 1132 1.16 -16.87 -53.74
CA VAL A 1132 -0.13 -16.18 -53.87
C VAL A 1132 0.12 -14.66 -53.94
N PRO A 1133 -0.72 -13.86 -54.61
CA PRO A 1133 -0.60 -12.40 -54.55
C PRO A 1133 -0.81 -11.88 -53.12
N THR A 1134 0.16 -11.09 -52.62
CA THR A 1134 0.16 -10.44 -51.30
C THR A 1134 -1.12 -9.66 -51.02
N VAL A 1135 -1.65 -9.79 -49.80
CA VAL A 1135 -2.81 -9.04 -49.31
C VAL A 1135 -2.34 -7.94 -48.34
N GLY A 1136 -2.63 -6.67 -48.62
CA GLY A 1136 -2.38 -5.58 -47.68
C GLY A 1136 -3.68 -5.12 -47.00
N TYR A 1137 -3.67 -4.92 -45.68
CA TYR A 1137 -4.86 -4.62 -44.86
C TYR A 1137 -4.65 -3.45 -43.88
N ASP A 1138 -5.76 -2.88 -43.39
CA ASP A 1138 -5.78 -1.69 -42.52
C ASP A 1138 -6.57 -1.98 -41.22
N ILE A 1139 -5.89 -1.90 -40.07
CA ILE A 1139 -6.42 -2.18 -38.71
C ILE A 1139 -6.80 -0.88 -38.01
N VAL A 1140 -7.82 -0.95 -37.15
CA VAL A 1140 -8.09 0.09 -36.12
C VAL A 1140 -8.43 -0.56 -34.78
N ASP A 1141 -8.08 0.13 -33.68
CA ASP A 1141 -8.71 -0.13 -32.39
C ASP A 1141 -10.20 0.29 -32.43
N SER A 1142 -11.03 -0.48 -31.72
CA SER A 1142 -12.45 -0.21 -31.54
C SER A 1142 -12.77 0.84 -30.47
N ASN A 1143 -11.85 1.12 -29.53
CA ASN A 1143 -12.04 2.11 -28.47
C ASN A 1143 -11.71 3.53 -28.99
N ASP A 1144 -10.54 3.73 -29.60
CA ASP A 1144 -10.14 4.90 -30.37
C ASP A 1144 -9.90 4.55 -31.86
N PRO A 1145 -10.92 4.73 -32.73
CA PRO A 1145 -10.79 4.54 -34.18
C PRO A 1145 -9.98 5.67 -34.87
N THR A 1146 -9.03 6.27 -34.17
CA THR A 1146 -7.98 7.12 -34.71
C THR A 1146 -6.56 6.61 -34.45
N ASP A 1147 -6.36 5.54 -33.66
CA ASP A 1147 -5.14 4.73 -33.71
C ASP A 1147 -5.31 3.58 -34.71
N THR A 1148 -4.35 3.44 -35.61
CA THR A 1148 -4.51 2.67 -36.86
C THR A 1148 -3.16 2.16 -37.38
N ASP A 1149 -3.08 0.91 -37.84
CA ASP A 1149 -1.88 0.36 -38.49
C ASP A 1149 -2.19 -0.35 -39.83
N SER A 1150 -1.16 -0.63 -40.63
CA SER A 1150 -1.29 -1.22 -41.98
C SER A 1150 -0.17 -2.22 -42.31
N SER A 1151 -0.51 -3.50 -42.44
CA SER A 1151 0.40 -4.65 -42.61
C SER A 1151 0.08 -5.51 -43.85
N MET A 1152 0.87 -6.55 -44.11
CA MET A 1152 0.74 -7.44 -45.27
C MET A 1152 0.80 -8.94 -44.96
N LEU A 1153 -0.13 -9.70 -45.53
CA LEU A 1153 -0.15 -11.16 -45.57
C LEU A 1153 0.45 -11.65 -46.90
N ASP A 1154 1.56 -12.39 -46.83
CA ASP A 1154 2.12 -13.22 -47.91
C ASP A 1154 1.77 -14.71 -47.69
N ILE A 1155 1.38 -15.42 -48.76
CA ILE A 1155 1.13 -16.87 -48.72
C ILE A 1155 1.92 -17.59 -49.82
N THR A 1156 2.60 -18.69 -49.48
CA THR A 1156 3.20 -19.61 -50.47
C THR A 1156 2.60 -21.03 -50.38
N VAL A 1157 2.12 -21.54 -51.51
CA VAL A 1157 1.60 -22.92 -51.63
C VAL A 1157 2.72 -23.86 -52.07
N THR A 1158 2.97 -24.89 -51.26
CA THR A 1158 4.04 -25.87 -51.43
C THR A 1158 3.55 -27.13 -52.15
N PRO A 1159 4.37 -27.74 -53.04
CA PRO A 1159 3.94 -28.91 -53.80
C PRO A 1159 3.96 -30.19 -52.95
N VAL A 1160 2.95 -31.02 -53.13
CA VAL A 1160 2.81 -32.36 -52.57
C VAL A 1160 3.38 -33.38 -53.58
N THR A 1161 3.64 -34.61 -53.14
CA THR A 1161 3.98 -35.72 -54.06
C THR A 1161 2.77 -36.62 -54.25
N ASP A 1162 2.13 -36.54 -55.41
CA ASP A 1162 1.05 -37.43 -55.79
C ASP A 1162 1.52 -38.89 -55.92
N ASP A 1163 0.69 -39.81 -55.40
CA ASP A 1163 0.95 -41.24 -55.42
C ASP A 1163 0.54 -41.83 -56.78
N ILE A 1164 1.50 -42.41 -57.50
CA ILE A 1164 1.28 -43.04 -58.81
C ILE A 1164 0.49 -44.35 -58.63
N ASP A 1165 -0.78 -44.39 -59.07
CA ASP A 1165 -1.62 -45.61 -59.01
C ASP A 1165 -1.33 -46.56 -60.19
N ASP A 1166 -0.74 -47.71 -59.87
CA ASP A 1166 -0.41 -48.80 -60.81
C ASP A 1166 -1.36 -49.99 -60.61
N LEU A 1167 -2.33 -50.12 -61.52
CA LEU A 1167 -3.41 -51.10 -61.44
C LEU A 1167 -3.05 -52.44 -62.16
N ASP A 1168 -3.63 -53.57 -61.75
CA ASP A 1168 -3.39 -54.89 -62.40
C ASP A 1168 -3.79 -54.92 -63.90
N GLU A 1169 -2.86 -55.13 -64.85
CA GLU A 1169 -3.20 -55.26 -66.28
C GLU A 1169 -3.74 -56.66 -66.64
N ASN A 1170 -5.05 -56.84 -66.50
CA ASN A 1170 -5.71 -58.14 -66.66
C ASN A 1170 -5.95 -58.57 -68.13
N LEU A 1171 -4.86 -58.79 -68.87
CA LEU A 1171 -4.86 -59.16 -70.29
C LEU A 1171 -5.11 -60.67 -70.52
N THR A 1172 -5.91 -61.03 -71.53
CA THR A 1172 -6.18 -62.44 -71.88
C THR A 1172 -6.08 -62.72 -73.39
N THR A 1173 -5.70 -63.94 -73.75
CA THR A 1173 -5.57 -64.41 -75.15
C THR A 1173 -6.07 -65.86 -75.31
N SER A 1174 -6.22 -66.30 -76.55
CA SER A 1174 -6.48 -67.71 -76.90
C SER A 1174 -5.17 -68.50 -76.99
N GLU A 1175 -5.26 -69.83 -76.88
CA GLU A 1175 -4.11 -70.71 -77.12
C GLU A 1175 -3.50 -70.51 -78.52
N ASP A 1176 -2.17 -70.63 -78.63
CA ASP A 1176 -1.35 -70.37 -79.82
C ASP A 1176 -1.48 -68.96 -80.46
N VAL A 1177 -2.05 -67.97 -79.76
CA VAL A 1177 -2.12 -66.56 -80.21
C VAL A 1177 -1.18 -65.66 -79.40
N THR A 1178 -0.23 -65.01 -80.08
CA THR A 1178 0.65 -64.00 -79.48
C THR A 1178 -0.15 -62.82 -78.93
N LEU A 1179 0.00 -62.58 -77.64
CA LEU A 1179 -0.54 -61.41 -76.94
C LEU A 1179 0.55 -60.32 -76.85
N THR A 1180 0.13 -59.08 -77.01
CA THR A 1180 0.93 -57.85 -76.83
C THR A 1180 0.05 -56.82 -76.14
N GLY A 1181 0.54 -56.22 -75.07
CA GLY A 1181 0.00 -55.03 -74.41
C GLY A 1181 1.17 -54.17 -73.93
N ASP A 1182 0.89 -52.98 -73.43
CA ASP A 1182 1.90 -52.16 -72.74
C ASP A 1182 1.95 -52.49 -71.23
N LEU A 1183 2.95 -51.98 -70.53
CA LEU A 1183 3.05 -51.99 -69.04
C LEU A 1183 2.83 -50.58 -68.47
N PHE A 1184 2.00 -49.81 -69.19
CA PHE A 1184 1.52 -48.47 -68.84
C PHE A 1184 0.02 -48.35 -69.21
N ASP A 1185 -0.66 -49.46 -69.50
CA ASP A 1185 -1.98 -49.53 -70.17
C ASP A 1185 -3.17 -49.26 -69.20
N ASN A 1186 -2.92 -48.49 -68.14
CA ASN A 1186 -3.83 -48.10 -67.04
C ASN A 1186 -3.20 -47.14 -66.01
N LEU A 1187 -1.89 -46.85 -66.07
CA LEU A 1187 -1.18 -45.91 -65.19
C LEU A 1187 -1.86 -44.53 -65.17
N THR A 1188 -2.06 -43.98 -63.97
CA THR A 1188 -2.50 -42.60 -63.77
C THR A 1188 -1.55 -41.84 -62.83
N ASP A 1189 -0.92 -40.78 -63.37
CA ASP A 1189 -0.65 -39.56 -62.58
C ASP A 1189 -2.01 -38.90 -62.26
N ALA A 1190 -2.10 -38.25 -61.10
CA ALA A 1190 -3.27 -37.46 -60.69
C ALA A 1190 -3.36 -36.13 -61.46
#